data_AF-A0A812V6Z2-F1
#
_entry.id   AF-A0A812V6Z2-F1
#
_cell.length_a   1.000
_cell.length_b   1.000
_cell.length_c   1.000
_cell.angle_alpha   90.00
_cell.angle_beta   90.00
_cell.angle_gamma   90.00
#
_symmetry.space_group_name_H-M   'P 1'
#
loop_
_entity.id
_entity.type
_entity.pdbx_description
1 polymer ?
#
loop_
_entity_poly.entity_id
_entity_poly.type
_entity_poly.pdbx_seq_one_letter_code
_entity_poly.pdbx_strand_id
1 'polypeptide(L)'
;MGAAQACCQGGSQRLVLQSTSLLYLDRDVENDRGSAKARSRDSSTPRIVSGKLRGVPILRVPSSAYPWTASSIERSEVDEFKHMLGSHGIDTTCWGSQGAKAVEQLFWEIFYQHGSILTGIGTGKLKRVTRILKLRILAEINGIDHVMVSRLQFMHDGQQIQRQQLPLRRLCWKMPSDNALLQSCEINLCDENNEYAESWRSCWPSVLEDRLGICSSAFQHQLDEVTSAYSYHTEDNVHSEGYPGLKTLYCVHQVTFRVTNPAHAKVACIGLPLGQDFATANDNFCLERFHSKDALPIGSQLNVWSWAPLSEFNKVYVKPSFSETTKTEKSPGREEPVPKCVEDELMMRKRVPISASMSKLASMDNVAHAASGKAPKKTAPNAKLRRVLSSKRTDWRTVRKIASNLLDKNYTLSQFMQDLAAFPELSLYLRDGVVETGSGRTADDEYQRTICAFFAIYWLMRLDIDGRQGFCFGTDETWTALKESAVKDGQVAMESALPNGLQKRVYQLERRLAFFNNAQWSFFRRLMVDAGLLEASFQNGRNTFRVKETRMVSLLALTAIHDIMKIENLLPTVQPEHDGYHGYAAGDVIGDHDHALCYVMDHYPDLLPSFKDLDPAERQSVQFTQCNLCFNHGWLVQAEAPAGAIFSKFREAVARDRRVHGGARDIALYFVHWLTDLAGAEPTPLGGCEKFVIKFPLHVLNSFLQSFKFIEGISVRTETQVMEKYLKYRWSDHVPTLGEPPKGPHAIAAMRLLCMAQANGRTIVDAFNQELSSEDKEVLSVEMSRTGCAGQFFSPELTPSEVISKAAGPAFLVYYGPAFLQALGSDSAVLRLRVLSEIYRCAREIWPESEASVAVSVHVRIDTIKGLAIRDIQDVLTRGDLWLVTKHNESEAFVERASHGKLNRLVRSCQKFQVLDLGFLRESRNI
;
A
#
# COMPACT_ATOMS: atom_id res chain seq x y z
N MET A 1 39.78 12.87 -14.49
CA MET A 1 40.51 11.73 -13.88
C MET A 1 39.60 11.09 -12.86
N GLY A 2 39.27 9.81 -12.82
CA GLY A 2 39.24 8.68 -13.76
C GLY A 2 38.00 7.88 -13.30
N ALA A 3 37.15 7.39 -14.19
CA ALA A 3 37.22 6.04 -14.77
C ALA A 3 37.35 4.95 -13.67
N ALA A 4 36.54 3.89 -13.58
CA ALA A 4 35.68 3.26 -14.57
C ALA A 4 34.72 2.20 -13.98
N GLN A 5 33.62 1.99 -14.71
CA GLN A 5 33.11 0.70 -15.20
C GLN A 5 32.40 -0.38 -14.36
N ALA A 6 31.19 -0.69 -14.89
CA ALA A 6 30.55 -1.98 -15.12
C ALA A 6 30.02 -2.71 -13.86
N CYS A 7 28.99 -3.56 -13.89
CA CYS A 7 28.44 -4.32 -15.00
C CYS A 7 26.92 -4.52 -14.84
N CYS A 8 26.26 -4.70 -15.98
CA CYS A 8 24.85 -4.96 -16.16
C CYS A 8 24.50 -6.44 -15.91
N GLN A 9 23.21 -6.68 -15.64
CA GLN A 9 22.33 -7.80 -16.07
C GLN A 9 21.34 -8.06 -14.91
N GLY A 10 20.03 -8.26 -15.07
CA GLY A 10 19.17 -8.45 -16.22
C GLY A 10 17.92 -9.20 -15.72
N GLY A 11 16.71 -8.78 -16.12
CA GLY A 11 15.46 -9.52 -15.89
C GLY A 11 14.51 -8.88 -14.87
N SER A 12 13.74 -7.88 -15.31
CA SER A 12 12.72 -7.24 -14.45
C SER A 12 11.53 -8.19 -14.22
N GLN A 13 11.35 -8.68 -12.99
CA GLN A 13 10.12 -9.31 -12.51
C GLN A 13 9.18 -8.22 -11.97
N ARG A 14 7.89 -8.31 -12.30
CA ARG A 14 6.86 -7.33 -11.92
C ARG A 14 6.44 -7.62 -10.47
N LEU A 15 6.72 -6.69 -9.56
CA LEU A 15 6.32 -6.72 -8.14
C LEU A 15 5.13 -5.78 -7.94
N VAL A 16 4.06 -6.26 -7.31
CA VAL A 16 2.89 -5.45 -6.96
C VAL A 16 2.48 -5.76 -5.53
N LEU A 17 2.26 -4.71 -4.73
CA LEU A 17 1.78 -4.84 -3.35
C LEU A 17 0.25 -4.75 -3.31
N GLN A 18 -0.39 -5.67 -2.61
CA GLN A 18 -1.75 -5.52 -2.11
C GLN A 18 -1.70 -5.77 -0.60
N SER A 19 -1.75 -4.69 0.18
CA SER A 19 -1.90 -4.52 1.65
C SER A 19 -1.24 -5.50 2.65
N THR A 20 -1.06 -6.79 2.38
CA THR A 20 -0.37 -7.81 3.21
C THR A 20 0.31 -8.93 2.40
N SER A 21 0.24 -8.90 1.06
CA SER A 21 0.79 -9.96 0.19
C SER A 21 1.77 -9.43 -0.87
N LEU A 22 2.82 -10.21 -1.13
CA LEU A 22 3.82 -10.00 -2.16
C LEU A 22 3.44 -10.79 -3.42
N LEU A 23 3.18 -10.11 -4.53
CA LEU A 23 3.08 -10.77 -5.84
C LEU A 23 4.45 -10.77 -6.51
N TYR A 24 5.00 -11.95 -6.79
CA TYR A 24 6.23 -12.10 -7.57
C TYR A 24 6.07 -13.12 -8.71
N LEU A 25 6.84 -12.94 -9.78
CA LEU A 25 6.73 -13.77 -10.98
C LEU A 25 7.75 -14.91 -10.93
N ASP A 26 7.26 -16.15 -10.81
CA ASP A 26 8.12 -17.31 -10.71
C ASP A 26 8.67 -17.72 -12.09
N ARG A 27 9.99 -17.87 -12.19
CA ARG A 27 10.64 -18.49 -13.35
C ARG A 27 11.14 -19.86 -12.89
N ASP A 28 10.49 -20.92 -13.35
CA ASP A 28 10.95 -22.28 -13.10
C ASP A 28 12.40 -22.41 -13.61
N VAL A 29 13.26 -22.91 -12.73
CA VAL A 29 14.66 -23.21 -13.07
C VAL A 29 14.65 -24.50 -13.87
N GLU A 30 14.73 -24.42 -15.20
CA GLU A 30 15.14 -25.57 -16.01
C GLU A 30 16.59 -25.90 -15.65
N ASN A 31 16.77 -26.88 -14.77
CA ASN A 31 18.02 -27.62 -14.67
C ASN A 31 18.13 -28.50 -15.91
N ASP A 32 18.67 -27.96 -17.00
CA ASP A 32 19.12 -28.77 -18.13
C ASP A 32 20.60 -28.53 -18.42
N ARG A 33 21.44 -29.23 -17.64
CA ARG A 33 22.81 -29.56 -18.03
C ARG A 33 22.84 -31.07 -18.28
N GLY A 34 22.66 -31.48 -19.54
CA GLY A 34 22.65 -32.90 -19.88
C GLY A 34 22.65 -33.27 -21.36
N SER A 35 23.74 -32.99 -22.08
CA SER A 35 24.22 -33.73 -23.26
C SER A 35 23.43 -33.62 -24.58
N ALA A 36 24.08 -33.01 -25.57
CA ALA A 36 23.68 -33.03 -26.97
C ALA A 36 23.78 -34.44 -27.60
N LYS A 37 22.74 -34.86 -28.33
CA LYS A 37 22.89 -35.67 -29.55
C LYS A 37 21.71 -35.47 -30.50
N ALA A 38 22.05 -35.30 -31.77
CA ALA A 38 21.18 -34.93 -32.88
C ALA A 38 20.12 -35.98 -33.26
N ARG A 39 18.91 -35.53 -33.64
CA ARG A 39 18.30 -35.74 -34.98
C ARG A 39 16.81 -35.31 -35.00
N SER A 40 16.40 -34.93 -36.21
CA SER A 40 15.03 -34.86 -36.75
C SER A 40 14.27 -33.55 -36.63
N ARG A 41 13.96 -33.00 -37.82
CA ARG A 41 13.00 -31.94 -38.09
C ARG A 41 11.61 -32.43 -37.74
N ASP A 42 10.86 -31.66 -36.97
CA ASP A 42 9.43 -31.47 -37.20
C ASP A 42 8.92 -30.21 -36.48
N SER A 43 7.87 -29.63 -37.07
CA SER A 43 7.23 -28.37 -36.71
C SER A 43 6.66 -28.36 -35.29
N SER A 44 7.12 -27.43 -34.46
CA SER A 44 6.37 -27.01 -33.26
C SER A 44 6.59 -25.51 -33.00
N THR A 45 5.47 -24.79 -32.90
CA THR A 45 5.34 -23.42 -32.41
C THR A 45 6.14 -23.18 -31.13
N PRO A 46 6.78 -22.01 -30.94
CA PRO A 46 7.50 -21.71 -29.72
C PRO A 46 6.50 -21.55 -28.57
N ARG A 47 6.51 -22.50 -27.63
CA ARG A 47 5.81 -22.36 -26.34
C ARG A 47 6.46 -21.22 -25.56
N ILE A 48 5.73 -20.12 -25.42
CA ILE A 48 6.05 -19.07 -24.45
C ILE A 48 5.91 -19.70 -23.07
N VAL A 49 7.02 -19.84 -22.34
CA VAL A 49 6.99 -20.25 -20.93
C VAL A 49 6.39 -19.08 -20.14
N SER A 50 5.10 -19.16 -19.83
CA SER A 50 4.44 -18.20 -18.95
C SER A 50 4.90 -18.44 -17.51
N GLY A 51 5.72 -17.55 -16.95
CA GLY A 51 6.00 -17.57 -15.51
C GLY A 51 4.71 -17.39 -14.73
N LYS A 52 4.47 -18.23 -13.71
CA LYS A 52 3.28 -18.13 -12.87
C LYS A 52 3.50 -16.99 -11.87
N LEU A 53 2.56 -16.04 -11.84
CA LEU A 53 2.50 -15.04 -10.78
C LEU A 53 2.08 -15.74 -9.48
N ARG A 54 2.87 -15.62 -8.41
CA ARG A 54 2.56 -16.17 -7.09
C ARG A 54 2.35 -15.02 -6.10
N GLY A 55 1.25 -15.08 -5.34
CA GLY A 55 1.03 -14.23 -4.18
C GLY A 55 1.51 -14.98 -2.93
N VAL A 56 2.32 -14.32 -2.11
CA VAL A 56 2.76 -14.87 -0.82
C VAL A 56 2.48 -13.87 0.32
N PRO A 57 1.97 -14.30 1.48
CA PRO A 57 1.75 -13.42 2.61
C PRO A 57 3.07 -12.88 3.14
N ILE A 58 3.10 -11.61 3.59
CA ILE A 58 4.29 -10.99 4.20
C ILE A 58 4.11 -10.90 5.71
N LEU A 59 4.96 -11.61 6.44
CA LEU A 59 5.11 -11.47 7.89
C LEU A 59 6.07 -10.32 8.20
N ARG A 60 5.64 -9.39 9.05
CA ARG A 60 6.53 -8.35 9.59
C ARG A 60 7.34 -8.92 10.73
N VAL A 61 8.64 -8.66 10.68
CA VAL A 61 9.59 -9.21 11.63
C VAL A 61 10.29 -8.08 12.37
N PRO A 62 10.25 -8.10 13.72
CA PRO A 62 10.97 -7.15 14.53
C PRO A 62 12.46 -7.12 14.17
N SER A 63 12.98 -5.93 13.87
CA SER A 63 14.42 -5.76 13.73
C SER A 63 15.04 -5.73 15.13
N SER A 64 15.84 -6.74 15.48
CA SER A 64 16.62 -6.74 16.72
C SER A 64 17.71 -5.67 16.76
N ALA A 65 18.06 -5.08 15.60
CA ALA A 65 18.96 -3.94 15.48
C ALA A 65 18.17 -2.63 15.26
N TYR A 66 18.57 -1.55 15.94
CA TYR A 66 18.07 -0.19 15.70
C TYR A 66 18.13 0.18 14.20
N PRO A 67 17.16 0.95 13.65
CA PRO A 67 17.25 1.41 12.26
C PRO A 67 18.44 2.38 12.09
N TRP A 68 19.50 1.92 11.41
CA TRP A 68 20.66 2.74 11.06
C TRP A 68 20.56 3.21 9.60
N THR A 69 20.51 4.52 9.38
CA THR A 69 20.68 5.09 8.03
C THR A 69 22.17 5.32 7.77
N ALA A 70 22.63 5.22 6.52
CA ALA A 70 24.04 5.49 6.18
C ALA A 70 24.51 6.90 6.61
N SER A 71 23.58 7.82 6.88
CA SER A 71 23.83 9.17 7.43
C SER A 71 24.09 9.23 8.94
N SER A 72 23.88 8.14 9.68
CA SER A 72 24.02 8.07 11.15
C SER A 72 25.38 7.55 11.63
N ILE A 73 26.23 7.09 10.71
CA ILE A 73 27.60 6.70 11.01
C ILE A 73 28.50 7.90 10.74
N GLU A 74 29.39 8.24 11.67
CA GLU A 74 30.38 9.29 11.45
C GLU A 74 31.30 8.89 10.29
N ARG A 75 31.31 9.69 9.21
CA ARG A 75 32.10 9.38 8.00
C ARG A 75 33.59 9.23 8.31
N SER A 76 34.10 9.96 9.29
CA SER A 76 35.47 9.86 9.80
C SER A 76 35.82 8.45 10.27
N GLU A 77 34.96 7.80 11.06
CA GLU A 77 35.24 6.46 11.58
C GLU A 77 35.24 5.40 10.47
N VAL A 78 34.34 5.53 9.49
CA VAL A 78 34.29 4.63 8.33
C VAL A 78 35.51 4.83 7.43
N ASP A 79 35.93 6.08 7.23
CA ASP A 79 37.12 6.41 6.42
C ASP A 79 38.40 5.91 7.09
N GLU A 80 38.53 6.03 8.42
CA GLU A 80 39.61 5.45 9.20
C GLU A 80 39.61 3.92 9.11
N PHE A 81 38.43 3.29 9.23
CA PHE A 81 38.27 1.86 9.06
C PHE A 81 38.64 1.40 7.65
N LYS A 82 38.25 2.14 6.62
CA LYS A 82 38.62 1.89 5.22
C LYS A 82 40.13 2.03 5.01
N HIS A 83 40.75 3.04 5.62
CA HIS A 83 42.20 3.21 5.59
C HIS A 83 42.92 2.05 6.28
N MET A 84 42.40 1.56 7.41
CA MET A 84 42.91 0.38 8.10
C MET A 84 42.83 -0.89 7.23
N LEU A 85 41.70 -1.12 6.54
CA LEU A 85 41.58 -2.22 5.58
C LEU A 85 42.63 -2.12 4.46
N GLY A 86 42.81 -0.91 3.90
CA GLY A 86 43.77 -0.64 2.83
C GLY A 86 45.23 -0.84 3.25
N SER A 87 45.60 -0.42 4.47
CA SER A 87 46.96 -0.61 5.00
C SER A 87 47.31 -2.09 5.24
N HIS A 88 46.30 -2.96 5.32
CA HIS A 88 46.45 -4.42 5.43
C HIS A 88 46.24 -5.15 4.08
N GLY A 89 46.28 -4.42 2.96
CA GLY A 89 46.23 -5.00 1.61
C GLY A 89 44.84 -5.43 1.14
N ILE A 90 43.76 -4.94 1.78
CA ILE A 90 42.38 -5.18 1.33
C ILE A 90 41.95 -4.05 0.39
N ASP A 91 41.74 -4.38 -0.88
CA ASP A 91 41.16 -3.45 -1.85
C ASP A 91 39.63 -3.40 -1.71
N THR A 92 39.13 -2.24 -1.27
CA THR A 92 37.69 -1.99 -1.07
C THR A 92 37.06 -1.21 -2.23
N THR A 93 37.78 -0.93 -3.32
CA THR A 93 37.27 -0.10 -4.42
C THR A 93 36.04 -0.68 -5.13
N CYS A 94 35.94 -2.01 -5.20
CA CYS A 94 34.79 -2.69 -5.79
C CYS A 94 33.65 -2.99 -4.79
N TRP A 95 33.83 -2.71 -3.49
CA TRP A 95 32.83 -3.00 -2.46
C TRP A 95 31.64 -2.05 -2.60
N GLY A 96 30.42 -2.58 -2.46
CA GLY A 96 29.17 -1.84 -2.72
C GLY A 96 28.72 -1.86 -4.18
N SER A 97 29.37 -2.65 -5.03
CA SER A 97 29.00 -2.83 -6.44
C SER A 97 29.05 -4.31 -6.84
N GLN A 98 28.38 -4.70 -7.93
CA GLN A 98 28.43 -6.06 -8.52
C GLN A 98 28.15 -7.23 -7.55
N GLY A 99 27.30 -7.05 -6.53
CA GLY A 99 26.99 -8.10 -5.55
C GLY A 99 27.90 -8.12 -4.31
N ALA A 100 28.98 -7.33 -4.30
CA ALA A 100 29.81 -7.11 -3.12
C ALA A 100 29.15 -6.11 -2.17
N LYS A 101 29.32 -6.35 -0.87
CA LYS A 101 28.82 -5.49 0.22
C LYS A 101 29.69 -4.26 0.39
N ALA A 102 29.10 -3.15 0.85
CA ALA A 102 29.81 -1.90 1.10
C ALA A 102 30.66 -1.96 2.40
N VAL A 103 31.61 -1.03 2.55
CA VAL A 103 32.50 -0.94 3.73
C VAL A 103 31.69 -0.64 4.99
N GLU A 104 30.70 0.24 4.86
CA GLU A 104 29.73 0.62 5.90
C GLU A 104 28.99 -0.60 6.45
N GLN A 105 28.71 -1.60 5.59
CA GLN A 105 28.05 -2.83 6.04
C GLN A 105 28.98 -3.70 6.88
N LEU A 106 30.28 -3.77 6.55
CA LEU A 106 31.25 -4.50 7.36
C LEU A 106 31.51 -3.79 8.68
N PHE A 107 31.65 -2.46 8.65
CA PHE A 107 31.78 -1.63 9.85
C PHE A 107 30.60 -1.83 10.79
N TRP A 108 29.38 -1.74 10.26
CA TRP A 108 28.16 -1.99 11.01
C TRP A 108 28.10 -3.41 11.61
N GLU A 109 28.50 -4.41 10.83
CA GLU A 109 28.52 -5.81 11.26
C GLU A 109 29.48 -6.06 12.43
N ILE A 110 30.62 -5.37 12.46
CA ILE A 110 31.67 -5.56 13.47
C ILE A 110 31.37 -4.76 14.74
N PHE A 111 31.09 -3.46 14.59
CA PHE A 111 31.07 -2.53 15.74
C PHE A 111 29.69 -2.34 16.35
N TYR A 112 28.61 -2.61 15.62
CA TYR A 112 27.24 -2.41 16.13
C TYR A 112 26.45 -3.71 16.26
N GLN A 113 26.54 -4.60 15.27
CA GLN A 113 25.90 -5.92 15.40
C GLN A 113 26.71 -6.88 16.26
N HIS A 114 28.02 -6.62 16.41
CA HIS A 114 28.98 -7.57 16.97
C HIS A 114 28.87 -8.96 16.32
N GLY A 115 28.47 -9.04 15.05
CA GLY A 115 28.23 -10.31 14.34
C GLY A 115 29.52 -10.92 13.76
N SER A 116 30.60 -10.14 13.74
CA SER A 116 31.93 -10.57 13.33
C SER A 116 33.01 -9.77 14.06
N ILE A 117 34.22 -10.29 14.03
CA ILE A 117 35.44 -9.59 14.47
C ILE A 117 36.48 -9.61 13.35
N LEU A 118 37.49 -8.74 13.45
CA LEU A 118 38.68 -8.79 12.60
C LEU A 118 39.91 -9.17 13.42
N THR A 119 40.76 -10.00 12.83
CA THR A 119 41.96 -10.54 13.46
C THR A 119 43.17 -10.35 12.54
N GLY A 120 44.37 -10.36 13.13
CA GLY A 120 45.62 -10.19 12.39
C GLY A 120 45.98 -8.73 12.14
N ILE A 121 45.56 -7.83 13.02
CA ILE A 121 45.84 -6.39 12.90
C ILE A 121 47.28 -6.11 13.30
N GLY A 122 47.98 -5.34 12.48
CA GLY A 122 49.45 -5.20 12.54
C GLY A 122 50.20 -6.34 11.85
N THR A 123 49.49 -7.35 11.33
CA THR A 123 50.05 -8.39 10.46
C THR A 123 49.63 -8.11 9.02
N GLY A 124 50.42 -8.53 8.02
CA GLY A 124 50.05 -8.34 6.60
C GLY A 124 48.86 -9.19 6.12
N LYS A 125 48.06 -9.80 7.01
CA LYS A 125 46.97 -10.74 6.67
C LYS A 125 45.77 -10.54 7.60
N LEU A 126 44.90 -9.60 7.25
CA LEU A 126 43.63 -9.41 7.94
C LEU A 126 42.66 -10.58 7.67
N LYS A 127 41.97 -11.05 8.71
CA LYS A 127 40.96 -12.12 8.61
C LYS A 127 39.70 -11.76 9.39
N ARG A 128 38.54 -11.90 8.73
CA ARG A 128 37.21 -11.77 9.34
C ARG A 128 36.78 -13.08 9.96
N VAL A 129 36.29 -13.05 11.21
CA VAL A 129 35.79 -14.25 11.89
C VAL A 129 34.32 -14.06 12.21
N THR A 130 33.50 -15.01 11.77
CA THR A 130 32.04 -14.94 11.93
C THR A 130 31.51 -16.28 12.37
N ARG A 131 30.62 -16.26 13.38
CA ARG A 131 29.96 -17.46 13.90
C ARG A 131 28.51 -17.43 13.48
N ILE A 132 28.01 -18.53 12.93
CA ILE A 132 26.69 -18.60 12.31
C ILE A 132 25.90 -19.74 12.92
N LEU A 133 24.65 -19.47 13.30
CA LEU A 133 23.66 -20.47 13.61
C LEU A 133 22.71 -20.64 12.43
N LYS A 134 22.68 -21.84 11.84
CA LYS A 134 21.73 -22.27 10.81
C LYS A 134 20.68 -23.18 11.43
N LEU A 135 19.40 -22.88 11.20
CA LEU A 135 18.28 -23.71 11.63
C LEU A 135 17.73 -24.51 10.47
N ARG A 136 17.77 -25.83 10.59
CA ARG A 136 17.14 -26.76 9.66
C ARG A 136 15.78 -27.17 10.20
N ILE A 137 14.71 -26.54 9.70
CA ILE A 137 13.34 -26.83 10.15
C ILE A 137 12.70 -27.84 9.20
N LEU A 138 12.29 -28.98 9.75
CA LEU A 138 11.66 -30.09 9.04
C LEU A 138 10.17 -30.15 9.35
N ALA A 139 9.34 -30.43 8.36
CA ALA A 139 7.92 -30.70 8.55
C ALA A 139 7.45 -31.80 7.60
N GLU A 140 6.51 -32.62 8.05
CA GLU A 140 5.82 -33.57 7.18
C GLU A 140 4.68 -32.86 6.47
N ILE A 141 4.72 -32.86 5.14
CA ILE A 141 3.72 -32.21 4.28
C ILE A 141 3.24 -33.27 3.29
N ASN A 142 1.95 -33.62 3.36
CA ASN A 142 1.34 -34.69 2.56
C ASN A 142 2.10 -36.03 2.64
N GLY A 143 2.59 -36.41 3.83
CA GLY A 143 3.32 -37.66 4.06
C GLY A 143 4.79 -37.64 3.62
N ILE A 144 5.34 -36.49 3.24
CA ILE A 144 6.72 -36.34 2.79
C ILE A 144 7.44 -35.32 3.66
N ASP A 145 8.65 -35.65 4.10
CA ASP A 145 9.51 -34.72 4.83
C ASP A 145 9.99 -33.59 3.91
N HIS A 146 9.75 -32.35 4.35
CA HIS A 146 10.22 -31.14 3.70
C HIS A 146 11.13 -30.35 4.65
N VAL A 147 12.00 -29.53 4.08
CA VAL A 147 12.85 -28.58 4.79
C VAL A 147 12.56 -27.16 4.32
N MET A 148 12.47 -26.25 5.27
CA MET A 148 12.26 -24.83 4.97
C MET A 148 13.55 -24.17 4.50
N VAL A 149 13.47 -23.47 3.36
CA VAL A 149 14.59 -22.75 2.75
C VAL A 149 14.14 -21.37 2.27
N SER A 150 15.02 -20.37 2.40
CA SER A 150 14.85 -19.10 1.70
C SER A 150 15.11 -19.37 0.23
N ARG A 151 14.15 -19.00 -0.62
CA ARG A 151 14.19 -19.10 -2.08
C ARG A 151 14.66 -17.80 -2.72
N LEU A 152 14.25 -16.67 -2.15
CA LEU A 152 14.56 -15.35 -2.67
C LEU A 152 14.80 -14.35 -1.54
N GLN A 153 15.78 -13.46 -1.70
CA GLN A 153 16.06 -12.39 -0.75
C GLN A 153 16.25 -11.06 -1.46
N PHE A 154 15.71 -9.99 -0.87
CA PHE A 154 15.91 -8.61 -1.28
C PHE A 154 16.67 -7.87 -0.17
N MET A 155 17.72 -7.16 -0.55
CA MET A 155 18.61 -6.43 0.34
C MET A 155 18.29 -4.92 0.30
N HIS A 156 18.69 -4.19 1.35
CA HIS A 156 18.50 -2.73 1.45
C HIS A 156 19.12 -1.91 0.30
N ASP A 157 20.15 -2.44 -0.36
CA ASP A 157 20.84 -1.82 -1.50
C ASP A 157 20.20 -2.15 -2.85
N GLY A 158 19.03 -2.80 -2.85
CA GLY A 158 18.32 -3.20 -4.07
C GLY A 158 18.75 -4.55 -4.64
N GLN A 159 19.80 -5.20 -4.09
CA GLN A 159 20.25 -6.49 -4.59
C GLN A 159 19.21 -7.60 -4.33
N GLN A 160 19.02 -8.44 -5.33
CA GLN A 160 18.16 -9.62 -5.28
C GLN A 160 19.02 -10.87 -5.37
N ILE A 161 18.87 -11.76 -4.39
CA ILE A 161 19.68 -12.99 -4.28
C ILE A 161 18.74 -14.18 -4.28
N GLN A 162 18.86 -15.05 -5.28
CA GLN A 162 18.20 -16.35 -5.31
C GLN A 162 19.16 -17.41 -4.76
N ARG A 163 18.72 -18.14 -3.74
CA ARG A 163 19.50 -19.21 -3.11
C ARG A 163 18.56 -20.22 -2.45
N GLN A 164 19.09 -21.33 -1.93
CA GLN A 164 18.37 -22.28 -1.09
C GLN A 164 19.03 -22.31 0.29
N GLN A 165 18.80 -21.24 1.05
CA GLN A 165 19.50 -21.02 2.31
C GLN A 165 18.62 -21.34 3.51
N LEU A 166 19.13 -22.08 4.48
CA LEU A 166 18.46 -22.29 5.75
C LEU A 166 18.31 -20.96 6.53
N PRO A 167 17.25 -20.79 7.33
CA PRO A 167 17.16 -19.70 8.30
C PRO A 167 18.44 -19.60 9.11
N LEU A 168 19.05 -18.41 9.17
CA LEU A 168 20.30 -18.24 9.90
C LEU A 168 20.42 -16.88 10.57
N ARG A 169 21.29 -16.83 11.57
CA ARG A 169 21.72 -15.62 12.27
C ARG A 169 23.20 -15.71 12.60
N ARG A 170 23.88 -14.56 12.67
CA ARG A 170 25.23 -14.49 13.22
C ARG A 170 25.16 -14.47 14.74
N LEU A 171 26.06 -15.18 15.39
CA LEU A 171 26.19 -15.15 16.84
C LEU A 171 26.97 -13.90 17.24
N CYS A 172 26.41 -13.09 18.13
CA CYS A 172 27.05 -11.92 18.70
C CYS A 172 28.31 -12.26 19.49
N TRP A 173 29.39 -11.50 19.28
CA TRP A 173 30.61 -11.56 20.07
C TRP A 173 30.48 -10.74 21.36
N LYS A 174 30.98 -11.28 22.46
CA LYS A 174 31.01 -10.74 23.83
C LYS A 174 32.45 -10.51 24.25
N MET A 175 33.16 -9.60 23.57
CA MET A 175 34.56 -9.35 23.90
C MET A 175 34.68 -8.58 25.23
N PRO A 176 35.71 -8.85 26.06
CA PRO A 176 35.90 -8.16 27.35
C PRO A 176 36.32 -6.70 27.22
N SER A 177 36.90 -6.34 26.07
CA SER A 177 37.14 -4.96 25.64
C SER A 177 36.25 -4.66 24.44
N ASP A 178 35.79 -3.41 24.30
CA ASP A 178 34.99 -2.94 23.14
C ASP A 178 35.76 -3.02 21.80
N ASN A 179 36.94 -3.64 21.79
CA ASN A 179 37.81 -3.70 20.63
C ASN A 179 37.59 -4.99 19.83
N ALA A 180 36.73 -4.92 18.80
CA ALA A 180 36.48 -6.00 17.85
C ALA A 180 37.62 -6.25 16.84
N LEU A 181 38.77 -5.61 17.08
CA LEU A 181 39.98 -5.60 16.26
C LEU A 181 41.15 -6.26 17.04
N LEU A 182 41.49 -7.50 16.69
CA LEU A 182 42.49 -8.31 17.41
C LEU A 182 43.86 -8.38 16.68
N GLN A 183 44.96 -8.21 17.42
CA GLN A 183 46.33 -8.20 16.88
C GLN A 183 46.84 -9.62 16.52
N SER A 184 46.61 -10.63 17.36
CA SER A 184 47.01 -12.02 17.10
C SER A 184 45.84 -13.00 17.24
N CYS A 185 45.94 -14.16 16.57
CA CYS A 185 44.96 -15.26 16.62
C CYS A 185 45.11 -16.14 17.88
N GLU A 186 45.62 -15.60 19.00
CA GLU A 186 45.92 -16.37 20.23
C GLU A 186 44.66 -16.88 20.96
N ILE A 187 43.49 -16.36 20.61
CA ILE A 187 42.21 -16.86 21.10
C ILE A 187 41.79 -18.07 20.27
N ASN A 188 41.31 -19.16 20.90
CA ASN A 188 40.74 -20.32 20.24
C ASN A 188 39.39 -19.97 19.56
N LEU A 189 39.44 -19.17 18.50
CA LEU A 189 38.27 -18.63 17.80
C LEU A 189 37.42 -19.69 17.09
N CYS A 190 38.02 -20.85 16.82
CA CYS A 190 37.40 -22.03 16.20
C CYS A 190 36.76 -22.99 17.21
N ASP A 191 36.86 -22.71 18.52
CA ASP A 191 36.32 -23.63 19.52
C ASP A 191 34.78 -23.60 19.49
N GLU A 192 34.12 -24.75 19.59
CA GLU A 192 32.66 -24.87 19.50
C GLU A 192 31.96 -24.04 20.57
N ASN A 193 32.46 -24.12 21.80
CA ASN A 193 31.92 -23.44 22.98
C ASN A 193 32.77 -22.22 23.37
N ASN A 194 32.98 -21.31 22.42
CA ASN A 194 33.77 -20.11 22.65
C ASN A 194 33.05 -19.14 23.61
N GLU A 195 33.71 -18.83 24.73
CA GLU A 195 33.18 -17.96 25.79
C GLU A 195 32.93 -16.51 25.35
N TYR A 196 33.63 -16.06 24.31
CA TYR A 196 33.51 -14.71 23.75
C TYR A 196 32.41 -14.62 22.69
N ALA A 197 31.58 -15.65 22.51
CA ALA A 197 30.43 -15.60 21.61
C ALA A 197 29.16 -16.02 22.33
N GLU A 198 28.01 -15.49 21.89
CA GLU A 198 26.72 -15.96 22.39
C GLU A 198 26.52 -17.45 22.09
N SER A 199 25.95 -18.19 23.04
CA SER A 199 25.69 -19.61 22.87
C SER A 199 24.56 -19.82 21.86
N TRP A 200 24.78 -20.72 20.90
CA TRP A 200 23.72 -21.05 19.94
C TRP A 200 22.47 -21.62 20.64
N ARG A 201 22.64 -22.30 21.78
CA ARG A 201 21.52 -22.89 22.55
C ARG A 201 20.59 -21.84 23.14
N SER A 202 21.12 -20.67 23.51
CA SER A 202 20.29 -19.55 23.97
C SER A 202 19.71 -18.73 22.82
N CYS A 203 20.29 -18.81 21.62
CA CYS A 203 19.98 -17.88 20.53
C CYS A 203 19.11 -18.47 19.41
N TRP A 204 18.93 -19.78 19.32
CA TRP A 204 18.04 -20.35 18.31
C TRP A 204 16.59 -19.82 18.37
N PRO A 205 15.99 -19.51 19.55
CA PRO A 205 14.63 -18.98 19.57
C PRO A 205 14.55 -17.57 18.97
N SER A 206 15.59 -16.75 19.14
CA SER A 206 15.63 -15.43 18.51
C SER A 206 15.86 -15.51 17.00
N VAL A 207 16.39 -16.62 16.45
CA VAL A 207 16.43 -16.80 14.98
C VAL A 207 15.01 -16.98 14.43
N LEU A 208 14.14 -17.70 15.13
CA LEU A 208 12.74 -17.84 14.73
C LEU A 208 12.00 -16.51 14.80
N GLU A 209 12.27 -15.72 15.83
CA GLU A 209 11.71 -14.37 15.94
C GLU A 209 12.28 -13.47 14.84
N ASP A 210 13.60 -13.29 14.77
CA ASP A 210 14.30 -12.34 13.88
C ASP A 210 14.21 -12.68 12.39
N ARG A 211 14.01 -13.95 12.01
CA ARG A 211 13.96 -14.37 10.60
C ARG A 211 12.55 -14.72 10.12
N LEU A 212 11.71 -15.23 11.01
CA LEU A 212 10.41 -15.79 10.66
C LEU A 212 9.24 -15.04 11.32
N GLY A 213 9.50 -14.10 12.24
CA GLY A 213 8.46 -13.34 12.95
C GLY A 213 7.68 -14.18 13.96
N ILE A 214 8.26 -15.30 14.41
CA ILE A 214 7.58 -16.25 15.27
C ILE A 214 7.98 -16.03 16.73
N CYS A 215 7.00 -15.79 17.60
CA CYS A 215 7.24 -15.69 19.03
C CYS A 215 7.77 -17.02 19.60
N SER A 216 8.98 -16.97 20.15
CA SER A 216 9.72 -18.14 20.65
C SER A 216 8.96 -18.96 21.70
N SER A 217 8.34 -18.30 22.67
CA SER A 217 7.59 -18.97 23.76
C SER A 217 6.34 -19.70 23.26
N ALA A 218 5.71 -19.22 22.19
CA ALA A 218 4.52 -19.84 21.63
C ALA A 218 4.85 -21.05 20.75
N PHE A 219 6.03 -21.06 20.13
CA PHE A 219 6.44 -22.00 19.08
C PHE A 219 7.34 -23.13 19.57
N GLN A 220 8.02 -22.95 20.70
CA GLN A 220 8.93 -23.95 21.27
C GLN A 220 8.26 -25.31 21.51
N HIS A 221 6.97 -25.32 21.88
CA HIS A 221 6.21 -26.56 22.09
C HIS A 221 5.82 -27.29 20.79
N GLN A 222 6.07 -26.68 19.63
CA GLN A 222 5.75 -27.25 18.32
C GLN A 222 7.00 -27.73 17.57
N LEU A 223 8.19 -27.63 18.18
CA LEU A 223 9.45 -28.06 17.60
C LEU A 223 10.16 -29.05 18.52
N ASP A 224 10.53 -30.19 17.97
CA ASP A 224 11.44 -31.14 18.61
C ASP A 224 12.85 -30.97 18.04
N GLU A 225 13.83 -30.70 18.90
CA GLU A 225 15.25 -30.71 18.51
C GLU A 225 15.67 -32.14 18.14
N VAL A 226 16.14 -32.32 16.91
CA VAL A 226 16.75 -33.58 16.49
C VAL A 226 18.23 -33.53 16.89
N THR A 227 18.50 -33.81 18.17
CA THR A 227 19.85 -33.63 18.77
C THR A 227 20.94 -34.41 18.03
N SER A 228 20.63 -35.58 17.47
CA SER A 228 21.56 -36.39 16.67
C SER A 228 21.94 -35.77 15.33
N ALA A 229 21.21 -34.75 14.87
CA ALA A 229 21.44 -34.03 13.62
C ALA A 229 22.07 -32.65 13.82
N TYR A 230 22.52 -32.34 15.05
CA TYR A 230 23.37 -31.18 15.31
C TYR A 230 24.76 -31.39 14.72
N SER A 231 25.31 -30.35 14.09
CA SER A 231 26.71 -30.37 13.63
C SER A 231 27.36 -29.01 13.84
N TYR A 232 28.62 -29.04 14.27
CA TYR A 232 29.51 -27.89 14.27
C TYR A 232 30.66 -28.14 13.31
N HIS A 233 30.98 -27.16 12.48
CA HIS A 233 32.16 -27.22 11.64
C HIS A 233 32.73 -25.82 11.40
N THR A 234 34.02 -25.79 11.05
CA THR A 234 34.72 -24.55 10.73
C THR A 234 35.24 -24.56 9.30
N GLU A 235 35.10 -23.43 8.61
CA GLU A 235 35.66 -23.21 7.27
C GLU A 235 36.62 -22.03 7.35
N ASP A 236 37.93 -22.29 7.28
CA ASP A 236 38.96 -21.24 7.37
C ASP A 236 39.43 -20.77 5.98
N ASN A 237 39.84 -19.49 5.92
CA ASN A 237 40.38 -18.84 4.72
C ASN A 237 39.45 -18.87 3.50
N VAL A 238 38.14 -18.90 3.75
CA VAL A 238 37.13 -18.84 2.70
C VAL A 238 37.17 -17.45 2.06
N HIS A 239 37.14 -17.41 0.72
CA HIS A 239 36.97 -16.15 0.00
C HIS A 239 35.54 -15.64 0.23
N SER A 240 35.42 -14.46 0.82
CA SER A 240 34.12 -13.83 1.01
C SER A 240 33.64 -13.22 -0.30
N GLU A 241 32.62 -13.80 -0.93
CA GLU A 241 31.96 -13.20 -2.09
C GLU A 241 31.37 -11.81 -1.75
N GLY A 242 30.90 -11.64 -0.51
CA GLY A 242 30.38 -10.36 -0.03
C GLY A 242 31.47 -9.33 0.27
N TYR A 243 32.70 -9.75 0.57
CA TYR A 243 33.82 -8.86 0.88
C TYR A 243 35.07 -9.34 0.12
N PRO A 244 35.13 -9.14 -1.20
CA PRO A 244 36.23 -9.64 -2.03
C PRO A 244 37.59 -9.18 -1.48
N GLY A 245 38.57 -10.08 -1.46
CA GLY A 245 39.90 -9.85 -0.88
C GLY A 245 40.00 -10.11 0.63
N LEU A 246 38.89 -10.08 1.38
CA LEU A 246 38.88 -10.37 2.82
C LEU A 246 38.60 -11.85 3.09
N LYS A 247 39.62 -12.56 3.59
CA LYS A 247 39.48 -13.96 4.00
C LYS A 247 38.57 -14.06 5.23
N THR A 248 37.68 -15.04 5.22
CA THR A 248 36.76 -15.29 6.31
C THR A 248 36.96 -16.67 6.91
N LEU A 249 36.96 -16.73 8.24
CA LEU A 249 36.76 -17.94 9.03
C LEU A 249 35.28 -18.02 9.45
N TYR A 250 34.59 -19.05 8.98
CA TYR A 250 33.22 -19.37 9.39
C TYR A 250 33.24 -20.45 10.46
N CYS A 251 32.57 -20.19 11.58
CA CYS A 251 32.21 -21.24 12.55
C CYS A 251 30.70 -21.46 12.45
N VAL A 252 30.26 -22.64 12.02
CA VAL A 252 28.86 -22.88 11.68
C VAL A 252 28.27 -23.91 12.65
N HIS A 253 27.33 -23.47 13.47
CA HIS A 253 26.41 -24.34 14.19
C HIS A 253 25.21 -24.61 13.28
N GLN A 254 24.92 -25.87 13.00
CA GLN A 254 23.71 -26.28 12.29
C GLN A 254 22.86 -27.14 13.21
N VAL A 255 21.64 -26.69 13.48
CA VAL A 255 20.70 -27.33 14.40
C VAL A 255 19.48 -27.74 13.62
N THR A 256 18.97 -28.95 13.87
CA THR A 256 17.78 -29.46 13.19
C THR A 256 16.60 -29.51 14.15
N PHE A 257 15.48 -28.94 13.74
CA PHE A 257 14.20 -29.00 14.44
C PHE A 257 13.15 -29.67 13.57
N ARG A 258 12.31 -30.50 14.16
CA ARG A 258 11.15 -31.12 13.50
C ARG A 258 9.86 -30.53 14.06
N VAL A 259 8.98 -30.09 13.18
CA VAL A 259 7.63 -29.63 13.54
C VAL A 259 6.82 -30.84 14.00
N THR A 260 6.35 -30.81 15.25
CA THR A 260 5.66 -31.94 15.88
C THR A 260 4.24 -32.14 15.36
N ASN A 261 3.54 -31.03 15.09
CA ASN A 261 2.20 -31.04 14.50
C ASN A 261 2.09 -29.97 13.39
N PRO A 262 2.33 -30.36 12.11
CA PRO A 262 2.21 -29.45 10.97
C PRO A 262 0.81 -28.83 10.80
N ALA A 263 -0.24 -29.46 11.35
CA ALA A 263 -1.62 -28.95 11.27
C ALA A 263 -1.98 -27.96 12.40
N HIS A 264 -1.05 -27.69 13.33
CA HIS A 264 -1.31 -26.80 14.46
C HIS A 264 -1.43 -25.34 14.02
N ALA A 265 -2.43 -24.60 14.50
CA ALA A 265 -2.70 -23.22 14.07
C ALA A 265 -1.49 -22.27 14.21
N LYS A 266 -0.63 -22.51 15.22
CA LYS A 266 0.58 -21.71 15.46
C LYS A 266 1.69 -21.86 14.39
N VAL A 267 1.67 -22.93 13.59
CA VAL A 267 2.62 -23.13 12.50
C VAL A 267 2.06 -22.70 11.15
N ALA A 268 0.80 -22.23 11.11
CA ALA A 268 0.15 -21.78 9.88
C ALA A 268 0.83 -20.55 9.25
N CYS A 269 1.43 -19.68 10.08
CA CYS A 269 2.13 -18.49 9.60
C CYS A 269 3.34 -18.82 8.71
N ILE A 270 3.97 -20.00 8.88
CA ILE A 270 5.06 -20.48 8.02
C ILE A 270 4.57 -21.40 6.90
N GLY A 271 3.28 -21.32 6.56
CA GLY A 271 2.68 -22.01 5.42
C GLY A 271 2.29 -23.47 5.67
N LEU A 272 2.35 -23.97 6.91
CA LEU A 272 1.91 -25.34 7.24
C LEU A 272 0.39 -25.41 7.51
N PRO A 273 -0.27 -26.56 7.32
CA PRO A 273 0.27 -27.86 6.90
C PRO A 273 0.50 -27.98 5.39
N LEU A 274 0.03 -27.01 4.58
CA LEU A 274 0.00 -27.13 3.12
C LEU A 274 1.36 -26.90 2.43
N GLY A 275 2.37 -26.43 3.17
CA GLY A 275 3.68 -26.09 2.60
C GLY A 275 3.67 -24.86 1.72
N GLN A 276 2.78 -23.90 1.98
CA GLN A 276 2.66 -22.68 1.19
C GLN A 276 3.90 -21.80 1.33
N ASP A 277 4.28 -21.13 0.25
CA ASP A 277 5.33 -20.11 0.27
C ASP A 277 4.86 -18.91 1.09
N PHE A 278 5.78 -18.30 1.85
CA PHE A 278 5.51 -17.07 2.62
C PHE A 278 6.71 -16.14 2.55
N ALA A 279 6.54 -14.87 2.92
CA ALA A 279 7.61 -13.90 2.98
C ALA A 279 7.76 -13.32 4.37
N THR A 280 8.97 -12.93 4.75
CA THR A 280 9.25 -12.16 5.96
C THR A 280 9.98 -10.88 5.60
N ALA A 281 9.56 -9.75 6.18
CA ALA A 281 10.18 -8.45 5.97
C ALA A 281 10.53 -7.82 7.32
N ASN A 282 11.79 -7.40 7.49
CA ASN A 282 12.20 -6.63 8.66
C ASN A 282 11.35 -5.34 8.76
N ASP A 283 11.01 -4.87 9.97
CA ASP A 283 10.14 -3.69 10.16
C ASP A 283 10.63 -2.43 9.44
N ASN A 284 11.95 -2.30 9.28
CA ASN A 284 12.59 -1.19 8.57
C ASN A 284 12.56 -1.34 7.04
N PHE A 285 12.21 -2.52 6.52
CA PHE A 285 12.09 -2.79 5.10
C PHE A 285 10.75 -2.26 4.58
N CYS A 286 10.77 -1.10 3.95
CA CYS A 286 9.60 -0.52 3.32
C CYS A 286 9.65 -0.76 1.80
N LEU A 287 8.73 -1.58 1.26
CA LEU A 287 8.61 -1.81 -0.18
C LEU A 287 8.34 -0.51 -0.95
N GLU A 288 7.61 0.44 -0.35
CA GLU A 288 7.39 1.77 -0.97
C GLU A 288 8.72 2.52 -1.13
N ARG A 289 9.62 2.41 -0.14
CA ARG A 289 10.98 2.99 -0.21
C ARG A 289 11.92 2.24 -1.15
N PHE A 290 11.79 0.92 -1.20
CA PHE A 290 12.53 0.08 -2.15
C PHE A 290 12.29 0.53 -3.61
N HIS A 291 11.10 1.09 -3.90
CA HIS A 291 10.76 1.65 -5.21
C HIS A 291 11.02 3.16 -5.35
N SER A 292 11.20 3.92 -4.26
CA SER A 292 11.30 5.40 -4.28
C SER A 292 12.72 5.97 -4.46
N LYS A 293 13.74 5.14 -4.70
CA LYS A 293 15.18 5.51 -4.66
C LYS A 293 15.67 5.99 -3.28
N ASP A 294 14.83 6.02 -2.24
CA ASP A 294 15.28 6.31 -0.89
C ASP A 294 16.08 5.12 -0.34
N ALA A 295 17.29 5.38 0.14
CA ALA A 295 18.14 4.33 0.70
C ALA A 295 17.43 3.67 1.90
N LEU A 296 17.21 2.36 1.81
CA LEU A 296 16.72 1.59 2.95
C LEU A 296 17.81 1.54 4.04
N PRO A 297 17.43 1.50 5.34
CA PRO A 297 18.39 1.36 6.42
C PRO A 297 19.28 0.13 6.23
N ILE A 298 20.57 0.27 6.57
CA ILE A 298 21.54 -0.82 6.47
C ILE A 298 21.03 -2.00 7.31
N GLY A 299 21.01 -3.19 6.71
CA GLY A 299 20.49 -4.41 7.34
C GLY A 299 19.01 -4.72 7.09
N SER A 300 18.27 -3.82 6.44
CA SER A 300 16.89 -4.12 6.01
C SER A 300 16.89 -5.20 4.94
N GLN A 301 15.99 -6.19 5.07
CA GLN A 301 15.88 -7.31 4.14
C GLN A 301 14.43 -7.81 4.06
N LEU A 302 14.09 -8.42 2.91
CA LEU A 302 12.90 -9.24 2.72
C LEU A 302 13.33 -10.62 2.25
N ASN A 303 12.77 -11.68 2.84
CA ASN A 303 13.04 -13.06 2.47
C ASN A 303 11.75 -13.76 2.06
N VAL A 304 11.77 -14.50 0.96
CA VAL A 304 10.71 -15.43 0.56
C VAL A 304 11.16 -16.84 0.92
N TRP A 305 10.32 -17.56 1.64
CA TRP A 305 10.54 -18.89 2.18
C TRP A 305 9.65 -19.90 1.46
N SER A 306 10.20 -21.09 1.24
CA SER A 306 9.54 -22.21 0.59
C SER A 306 9.88 -23.52 1.30
N TRP A 307 9.03 -24.52 1.14
CA TRP A 307 9.25 -25.87 1.62
C TRP A 307 9.77 -26.75 0.48
N ALA A 308 11.02 -27.21 0.61
CA ALA A 308 11.65 -28.09 -0.38
C ALA A 308 11.63 -29.55 0.10
N PRO A 309 11.35 -30.55 -0.75
CA PRO A 309 11.43 -31.95 -0.35
C PRO A 309 12.81 -32.29 0.21
N LEU A 310 12.85 -32.94 1.38
CA LEU A 310 14.10 -33.25 2.09
C LEU A 310 15.07 -34.08 1.25
N SER A 311 14.54 -34.99 0.44
CA SER A 311 15.29 -35.83 -0.50
C SER A 311 15.98 -35.02 -1.61
N GLU A 312 15.37 -33.92 -2.06
CA GLU A 312 15.96 -33.05 -3.08
C GLU A 312 17.01 -32.13 -2.47
N PHE A 313 16.70 -31.55 -1.32
CA PHE A 313 17.64 -30.70 -0.59
C PHE A 313 18.92 -31.47 -0.22
N ASN A 314 18.81 -32.71 0.27
CA ASN A 314 19.96 -33.53 0.64
C ASN A 314 20.88 -33.86 -0.55
N LYS A 315 20.34 -34.04 -1.76
CA LYS A 315 21.14 -34.28 -2.98
C LYS A 315 22.03 -33.10 -3.33
N VAL A 316 21.59 -31.88 -3.00
CA VAL A 316 22.32 -30.64 -3.29
C VAL A 316 23.25 -30.26 -2.13
N TYR A 317 22.89 -30.59 -0.88
CA TYR A 317 23.51 -29.99 0.31
C TYR A 317 24.50 -30.88 1.11
N VAL A 318 24.52 -32.21 0.92
CA VAL A 318 25.38 -33.10 1.73
C VAL A 318 26.70 -33.47 1.03
N LYS A 319 27.83 -32.95 1.54
CA LYS A 319 29.13 -33.63 1.51
C LYS A 319 29.37 -34.29 2.89
N PRO A 320 30.03 -35.46 2.99
CA PRO A 320 29.98 -36.29 4.20
C PRO A 320 30.94 -35.83 5.33
N SER A 321 30.30 -35.46 6.46
CA SER A 321 30.56 -35.66 7.91
C SER A 321 31.93 -36.00 8.50
N PHE A 322 32.19 -35.55 9.74
CA PHE A 322 32.74 -36.39 10.84
C PHE A 322 32.28 -35.92 12.24
N SER A 323 32.45 -36.78 13.26
CA SER A 323 31.51 -37.12 14.36
C SER A 323 31.97 -36.82 15.81
N GLU A 324 30.97 -36.68 16.71
CA GLU A 324 30.89 -36.99 18.18
C GLU A 324 31.89 -36.34 19.17
N THR A 325 31.49 -35.79 20.34
CA THR A 325 30.96 -36.51 21.54
C THR A 325 30.46 -35.55 22.64
N THR A 326 29.67 -36.10 23.56
CA THR A 326 28.80 -35.54 24.63
C THR A 326 29.49 -35.00 25.90
N LYS A 327 28.83 -34.05 26.61
CA LYS A 327 28.42 -34.13 28.04
C LYS A 327 27.70 -32.87 28.60
N THR A 328 26.76 -33.14 29.51
CA THR A 328 25.74 -32.32 30.22
C THR A 328 26.24 -31.61 31.48
N GLU A 329 25.66 -30.44 31.85
CA GLU A 329 25.21 -30.10 33.23
C GLU A 329 24.46 -28.73 33.36
N LYS A 330 23.86 -28.46 34.53
CA LYS A 330 22.59 -27.72 34.81
C LYS A 330 22.73 -26.34 35.54
N SER A 331 21.80 -25.42 35.20
CA SER A 331 21.09 -24.39 36.05
C SER A 331 21.86 -23.22 36.72
N PRO A 332 21.19 -22.20 37.32
CA PRO A 332 20.21 -21.24 36.76
C PRO A 332 20.54 -19.76 37.15
N GLY A 333 20.00 -18.76 36.44
CA GLY A 333 20.11 -17.35 36.85
C GLY A 333 19.18 -16.45 36.08
N ARG A 334 18.27 -15.79 36.79
CA ARG A 334 17.11 -15.03 36.32
C ARG A 334 17.43 -13.54 36.41
N GLU A 335 17.22 -12.78 35.33
CA GLU A 335 17.05 -11.32 35.41
C GLU A 335 16.19 -10.83 34.22
N GLU A 336 15.19 -10.02 34.53
CA GLU A 336 14.09 -9.58 33.65
C GLU A 336 14.50 -8.41 32.73
N PRO A 337 13.97 -8.34 31.49
CA PRO A 337 14.00 -7.12 30.69
C PRO A 337 12.60 -6.47 30.56
N VAL A 338 12.58 -5.14 30.52
CA VAL A 338 11.39 -4.30 30.26
C VAL A 338 11.10 -4.23 28.73
N PRO A 339 9.83 -4.23 28.25
CA PRO A 339 9.47 -4.81 26.94
C PRO A 339 8.92 -3.84 25.86
N LYS A 340 8.89 -4.36 24.61
CA LYS A 340 8.12 -3.95 23.39
C LYS A 340 6.60 -3.70 23.58
N CYS A 341 6.07 -3.80 24.80
CA CYS A 341 4.63 -3.76 25.11
C CYS A 341 3.95 -2.43 24.76
N VAL A 342 4.69 -1.33 24.66
CA VAL A 342 4.14 0.03 24.73
C VAL A 342 3.35 0.48 23.49
N GLU A 343 3.79 0.12 22.27
CA GLU A 343 3.11 0.56 21.04
C GLU A 343 1.82 -0.22 20.78
N ASP A 344 1.85 -1.55 20.98
CA ASP A 344 0.67 -2.39 20.92
C ASP A 344 -0.35 -2.02 22.00
N GLU A 345 0.13 -1.69 23.21
CA GLU A 345 -0.72 -1.20 24.29
C GLU A 345 -1.33 0.17 23.95
N LEU A 346 -0.58 1.08 23.33
CA LEU A 346 -1.11 2.38 22.90
C LEU A 346 -2.15 2.24 21.76
N MET A 347 -1.93 1.33 20.82
CA MET A 347 -2.89 1.02 19.75
C MET A 347 -4.16 0.37 20.31
N MET A 348 -4.02 -0.57 21.26
CA MET A 348 -5.15 -1.19 21.95
C MET A 348 -5.96 -0.18 22.76
N ARG A 349 -5.32 0.79 23.42
CA ARG A 349 -6.01 1.86 24.16
C ARG A 349 -6.80 2.82 23.27
N LYS A 350 -6.50 2.89 21.97
CA LYS A 350 -7.23 3.70 20.98
C LYS A 350 -8.41 2.97 20.33
N ARG A 351 -8.62 1.69 20.65
CA ARG A 351 -9.72 0.88 20.13
C ARG A 351 -10.92 0.96 21.05
N VAL A 352 -12.11 0.81 20.48
CA VAL A 352 -13.35 0.77 21.26
C VAL A 352 -13.54 -0.64 21.82
N PRO A 353 -13.77 -0.81 23.13
CA PRO A 353 -14.16 -2.09 23.70
C PRO A 353 -15.52 -2.53 23.15
N ILE A 354 -15.67 -3.82 22.90
CA ILE A 354 -16.95 -4.40 22.46
C ILE A 354 -17.96 -4.23 23.60
N SER A 355 -19.07 -3.56 23.33
CA SER A 355 -20.09 -3.31 24.35
C SER A 355 -20.82 -4.60 24.74
N ALA A 356 -21.22 -4.72 26.01
CA ALA A 356 -21.93 -5.91 26.50
C ALA A 356 -23.25 -6.14 25.74
N SER A 357 -23.92 -5.08 25.29
CA SER A 357 -25.12 -5.19 24.45
C SER A 357 -24.83 -5.81 23.08
N MET A 358 -23.73 -5.43 22.44
CA MET A 358 -23.28 -5.97 21.16
C MET A 358 -22.83 -7.43 21.28
N SER A 359 -22.07 -7.76 22.33
CA SER A 359 -21.69 -9.15 22.64
C SER A 359 -22.90 -10.04 22.93
N LYS A 360 -23.91 -9.51 23.62
CA LYS A 360 -25.18 -10.21 23.84
C LYS A 360 -25.92 -10.45 22.52
N LEU A 361 -25.95 -9.46 21.62
CA LEU A 361 -26.59 -9.61 20.32
C LEU A 361 -25.91 -10.71 19.47
N ALA A 362 -24.59 -10.80 19.54
CA ALA A 362 -23.78 -11.80 18.83
C ALA A 362 -23.95 -13.23 19.39
N SER A 363 -24.19 -13.38 20.69
CA SER A 363 -24.25 -14.69 21.38
C SER A 363 -25.63 -15.36 21.42
N MET A 364 -26.73 -14.61 21.25
CA MET A 364 -28.10 -15.11 21.46
C MET A 364 -28.62 -16.15 20.44
N ASP A 365 -27.89 -16.45 19.36
CA ASP A 365 -28.42 -17.29 18.27
C ASP A 365 -27.94 -18.76 18.29
N ASN A 366 -27.08 -19.16 19.24
CA ASN A 366 -26.68 -20.57 19.37
C ASN A 366 -27.82 -21.50 19.88
N VAL A 367 -28.96 -20.93 20.29
CA VAL A 367 -30.05 -21.66 20.97
C VAL A 367 -31.25 -21.97 20.05
N ALA A 368 -31.33 -21.38 18.85
CA ALA A 368 -32.47 -21.58 17.95
C ALA A 368 -32.27 -22.75 16.96
N HIS A 369 -32.10 -23.97 17.48
CA HIS A 369 -32.34 -25.19 16.71
C HIS A 369 -33.70 -25.77 17.10
N ALA A 370 -34.46 -26.18 16.07
CA ALA A 370 -35.76 -26.88 16.13
C ALA A 370 -37.03 -26.01 16.23
N ALA A 371 -37.40 -25.37 15.10
CA ALA A 371 -38.82 -25.25 14.75
C ALA A 371 -38.98 -25.24 13.23
N SER A 372 -39.43 -26.37 12.69
CA SER A 372 -39.78 -26.58 11.29
C SER A 372 -40.97 -25.69 10.91
N GLY A 373 -40.81 -24.86 9.88
CA GLY A 373 -41.88 -24.10 9.24
C GLY A 373 -41.60 -23.95 7.75
N LYS A 374 -42.60 -24.31 6.94
CA LYS A 374 -42.66 -24.34 5.45
C LYS A 374 -41.57 -23.58 4.68
N ALA A 375 -40.93 -24.29 3.75
CA ALA A 375 -39.92 -23.77 2.83
C ALA A 375 -40.42 -22.50 2.09
N PRO A 376 -39.68 -21.38 2.16
CA PRO A 376 -39.99 -20.16 1.43
C PRO A 376 -39.68 -20.32 -0.06
N LYS A 377 -40.52 -19.70 -0.92
CA LYS A 377 -40.48 -19.78 -2.40
C LYS A 377 -39.23 -19.20 -3.09
N LYS A 378 -38.27 -18.63 -2.34
CA LYS A 378 -36.98 -18.13 -2.86
C LYS A 378 -35.83 -18.59 -1.96
N THR A 379 -34.85 -19.26 -2.55
CA THR A 379 -33.58 -19.58 -1.92
C THR A 379 -32.84 -18.28 -1.61
N ALA A 380 -32.29 -18.18 -0.40
CA ALA A 380 -31.56 -16.98 -0.01
C ALA A 380 -30.18 -16.98 -0.65
N PRO A 381 -29.65 -15.82 -1.07
CA PRO A 381 -28.34 -15.73 -1.70
C PRO A 381 -27.20 -16.09 -0.73
N ASN A 382 -27.43 -16.02 0.58
CA ASN A 382 -26.52 -16.51 1.60
C ASN A 382 -27.33 -17.04 2.81
N ALA A 383 -27.17 -18.31 3.14
CA ALA A 383 -27.91 -18.95 4.24
C ALA A 383 -27.47 -18.46 5.63
N LYS A 384 -26.19 -18.12 5.81
CA LYS A 384 -25.63 -17.63 7.07
C LYS A 384 -26.17 -16.23 7.39
N LEU A 385 -26.11 -15.31 6.42
CA LEU A 385 -26.67 -13.96 6.54
C LEU A 385 -28.16 -14.01 6.89
N ARG A 386 -28.93 -14.82 6.16
CA ARG A 386 -30.36 -15.03 6.46
C ARG A 386 -30.60 -15.56 7.86
N ARG A 387 -29.85 -16.59 8.27
CA ARG A 387 -29.99 -17.19 9.60
C ARG A 387 -29.75 -16.15 10.70
N VAL A 388 -28.74 -15.30 10.53
CA VAL A 388 -28.33 -14.32 11.53
C VAL A 388 -29.31 -13.14 11.62
N LEU A 389 -29.76 -12.60 10.49
CA LEU A 389 -30.53 -11.35 10.48
C LEU A 389 -32.05 -11.51 10.34
N SER A 390 -32.57 -12.66 9.91
CA SER A 390 -34.01 -12.82 9.59
C SER A 390 -34.97 -12.49 10.75
N SER A 391 -34.55 -12.71 11.99
CA SER A 391 -35.33 -12.42 13.20
C SER A 391 -34.97 -11.09 13.86
N LYS A 392 -33.93 -10.39 13.37
CA LYS A 392 -33.46 -9.13 13.95
C LYS A 392 -34.21 -7.95 13.33
N ARG A 393 -34.29 -6.86 14.08
CA ARG A 393 -34.90 -5.59 13.66
C ARG A 393 -34.03 -4.45 14.13
N THR A 394 -33.96 -3.41 13.33
CA THR A 394 -33.31 -2.14 13.69
C THR A 394 -34.16 -1.44 14.73
N ASP A 395 -33.54 -1.01 15.84
CA ASP A 395 -34.24 -0.19 16.82
C ASP A 395 -34.35 1.25 16.32
N TRP A 396 -35.33 1.50 15.44
CA TRP A 396 -35.56 2.80 14.84
C TRP A 396 -35.87 3.90 15.86
N ARG A 397 -36.34 3.57 17.07
CA ARG A 397 -36.54 4.59 18.11
C ARG A 397 -35.18 5.12 18.57
N THR A 398 -34.23 4.24 18.83
CA THR A 398 -32.86 4.61 19.21
C THR A 398 -32.12 5.27 18.05
N VAL A 399 -32.26 4.77 16.81
CA VAL A 399 -31.63 5.42 15.64
C VAL A 399 -32.15 6.85 15.41
N ARG A 400 -33.45 7.10 15.59
CA ARG A 400 -34.01 8.47 15.53
C ARG A 400 -33.52 9.36 16.67
N LYS A 401 -33.40 8.80 17.88
CA LYS A 401 -32.78 9.48 19.04
C LYS A 401 -31.33 9.89 18.76
N ILE A 402 -30.55 9.02 18.12
CA ILE A 402 -29.19 9.36 17.67
C ILE A 402 -29.26 10.61 16.79
N ALA A 403 -30.05 10.56 15.71
CA ALA A 403 -30.13 11.64 14.74
C ALA A 403 -30.62 12.97 15.36
N SER A 404 -31.63 12.94 16.24
CA SER A 404 -32.14 14.14 16.91
C SER A 404 -31.16 14.78 17.89
N ASN A 405 -30.31 13.98 18.53
CA ASN A 405 -29.44 14.42 19.61
C ASN A 405 -28.00 14.72 19.16
N LEU A 406 -27.64 14.50 17.89
CA LEU A 406 -26.27 14.74 17.40
C LEU A 406 -25.74 16.16 17.68
N LEU A 407 -26.59 17.18 17.70
CA LEU A 407 -26.20 18.56 18.02
C LEU A 407 -26.42 18.95 19.49
N ASP A 408 -26.94 18.05 20.32
CA ASP A 408 -27.10 18.28 21.77
C ASP A 408 -25.73 18.14 22.47
N LYS A 409 -25.32 19.19 23.18
CA LYS A 409 -24.05 19.21 23.92
C LYS A 409 -23.96 18.12 24.99
N ASN A 410 -25.10 17.68 25.52
CA ASN A 410 -25.16 16.64 26.55
C ASN A 410 -25.12 15.22 25.98
N TYR A 411 -25.26 15.07 24.65
CA TYR A 411 -25.19 13.77 24.00
C TYR A 411 -23.75 13.41 23.69
N THR A 412 -23.18 12.52 24.50
CA THR A 412 -21.74 12.21 24.48
C THR A 412 -21.37 11.13 23.46
N LEU A 413 -20.08 11.03 23.12
CA LEU A 413 -19.59 9.98 22.22
C LEU A 413 -19.81 8.56 22.79
N SER A 414 -19.70 8.40 24.12
CA SER A 414 -19.98 7.12 24.79
C SER A 414 -21.45 6.73 24.67
N GLN A 415 -22.38 7.67 24.83
CA GLN A 415 -23.81 7.42 24.59
C GLN A 415 -24.08 7.08 23.12
N PHE A 416 -23.45 7.81 22.20
CA PHE A 416 -23.53 7.53 20.76
C PHE A 416 -23.09 6.10 20.44
N MET A 417 -21.94 5.66 20.96
CA MET A 417 -21.45 4.29 20.77
C MET A 417 -22.38 3.23 21.34
N GLN A 418 -22.98 3.47 22.51
CA GLN A 418 -23.97 2.54 23.09
C GLN A 418 -25.22 2.44 22.23
N ASP A 419 -25.72 3.58 21.73
CA ASP A 419 -26.90 3.64 20.89
C ASP A 419 -26.68 2.99 19.49
N LEU A 420 -25.43 2.85 19.02
CA LEU A 420 -25.11 2.11 17.77
C LEU A 420 -25.52 0.64 17.82
N ALA A 421 -25.73 0.05 19.01
CA ALA A 421 -26.28 -1.30 19.15
C ALA A 421 -27.71 -1.44 18.58
N ALA A 422 -28.35 -0.32 18.20
CA ALA A 422 -29.61 -0.31 17.46
C ALA A 422 -29.51 -0.93 16.06
N PHE A 423 -28.30 -1.03 15.48
CA PHE A 423 -28.05 -1.63 14.18
C PHE A 423 -27.64 -3.11 14.32
N PRO A 424 -28.52 -4.08 13.99
CA PRO A 424 -28.20 -5.49 14.16
C PRO A 424 -27.04 -5.96 13.26
N GLU A 425 -26.80 -5.29 12.14
CA GLU A 425 -25.75 -5.62 11.19
C GLU A 425 -24.34 -5.49 11.79
N LEU A 426 -24.13 -4.58 12.76
CA LEU A 426 -22.83 -4.42 13.40
C LEU A 426 -22.40 -5.65 14.23
N SER A 427 -23.35 -6.49 14.64
CA SER A 427 -23.02 -7.74 15.34
C SER A 427 -22.38 -8.79 14.43
N LEU A 428 -22.47 -8.64 13.10
CA LEU A 428 -21.91 -9.59 12.14
C LEU A 428 -20.39 -9.70 12.23
N TYR A 429 -19.71 -8.59 12.55
CA TYR A 429 -18.25 -8.56 12.71
C TYR A 429 -17.77 -9.29 13.97
N LEU A 430 -18.63 -9.46 14.97
CA LEU A 430 -18.27 -9.90 16.32
C LEU A 430 -18.51 -11.40 16.56
N ARG A 431 -18.84 -12.17 15.52
CA ARG A 431 -19.23 -13.58 15.67
C ARG A 431 -18.04 -14.54 15.55
N ASP A 432 -18.06 -15.58 16.37
CA ASP A 432 -17.07 -16.65 16.36
C ASP A 432 -16.99 -17.34 14.98
N GLY A 433 -15.77 -17.61 14.52
CA GLY A 433 -15.48 -18.26 13.23
C GLY A 433 -15.40 -17.31 12.03
N VAL A 434 -15.36 -15.99 12.24
CA VAL A 434 -15.00 -15.02 11.20
C VAL A 434 -13.49 -14.74 11.31
N VAL A 435 -12.67 -15.56 10.64
CA VAL A 435 -11.20 -15.45 10.72
C VAL A 435 -10.64 -14.61 9.55
N GLU A 436 -11.30 -14.62 8.40
CA GLU A 436 -10.80 -14.00 7.16
C GLU A 436 -11.82 -13.02 6.58
N THR A 437 -11.32 -11.85 6.18
CA THR A 437 -12.06 -10.83 5.41
C THR A 437 -11.37 -10.64 4.06
N GLY A 438 -12.12 -10.30 3.02
CA GLY A 438 -11.57 -10.11 1.67
C GLY A 438 -10.59 -8.93 1.54
N SER A 439 -10.45 -8.11 2.58
CA SER A 439 -9.49 -7.00 2.65
C SER A 439 -8.10 -7.42 3.18
N GLY A 440 -7.95 -8.66 3.64
CA GLY A 440 -6.74 -9.15 4.31
C GLY A 440 -6.59 -8.65 5.75
N ARG A 441 -7.66 -8.13 6.36
CA ARG A 441 -7.72 -7.67 7.77
C ARG A 441 -8.54 -8.62 8.63
N THR A 442 -8.44 -8.49 9.95
CA THR A 442 -9.31 -9.23 10.88
C THR A 442 -10.72 -8.66 10.87
N ALA A 443 -11.73 -9.46 11.23
CA ALA A 443 -13.10 -8.98 11.38
C ALA A 443 -13.23 -7.88 12.44
N ASP A 444 -12.41 -7.96 13.50
CA ASP A 444 -12.32 -6.93 14.53
C ASP A 444 -11.72 -5.63 13.98
N ASP A 445 -10.71 -5.66 13.12
CA ASP A 445 -10.24 -4.45 12.44
C ASP A 445 -11.33 -3.78 11.60
N GLU A 446 -12.10 -4.56 10.82
CA GLU A 446 -13.21 -4.02 10.03
C GLU A 446 -14.33 -3.45 10.91
N TYR A 447 -14.60 -4.08 12.06
CA TYR A 447 -15.48 -3.51 13.09
C TYR A 447 -14.96 -2.16 13.58
N GLN A 448 -13.71 -2.07 14.03
CA GLN A 448 -13.12 -0.83 14.55
C GLN A 448 -13.14 0.30 13.50
N ARG A 449 -12.91 -0.03 12.22
CA ARG A 449 -13.01 0.93 11.11
C ARG A 449 -14.43 1.43 10.89
N THR A 450 -15.40 0.52 10.90
CA THR A 450 -16.82 0.87 10.78
C THR A 450 -17.24 1.80 11.92
N ILE A 451 -16.81 1.50 13.16
CA ILE A 451 -17.04 2.40 14.32
C ILE A 451 -16.32 3.75 14.13
N CYS A 452 -15.10 3.76 13.60
CA CYS A 452 -14.40 5.01 13.31
C CYS A 452 -15.14 5.86 12.25
N ALA A 453 -15.78 5.24 11.25
CA ALA A 453 -16.63 5.96 10.29
C ALA A 453 -17.88 6.57 10.97
N PHE A 454 -18.52 5.85 11.90
CA PHE A 454 -19.58 6.42 12.74
C PHE A 454 -19.09 7.60 13.59
N PHE A 455 -17.89 7.52 14.16
CA PHE A 455 -17.32 8.61 14.96
C PHE A 455 -16.98 9.82 14.08
N ALA A 456 -16.50 9.59 12.85
CA ALA A 456 -16.31 10.65 11.87
C ALA A 456 -17.63 11.37 11.58
N ILE A 457 -18.75 10.64 11.42
CA ILE A 457 -20.09 11.24 11.30
C ILE A 457 -20.43 12.09 12.54
N TYR A 458 -20.29 11.53 13.74
CA TYR A 458 -20.57 12.22 15.00
C TYR A 458 -19.81 13.56 15.09
N TRP A 459 -18.50 13.52 14.86
CA TRP A 459 -17.64 14.72 14.92
C TRP A 459 -17.91 15.71 13.80
N LEU A 460 -18.09 15.25 12.56
CA LEU A 460 -18.36 16.13 11.43
C LEU A 460 -19.73 16.80 11.53
N MET A 461 -20.69 16.23 12.25
CA MET A 461 -21.97 16.89 12.55
C MET A 461 -21.81 17.98 13.63
N ARG A 462 -20.80 17.89 14.50
CA ARG A 462 -20.57 18.72 15.70
C ARG A 462 -19.41 19.71 15.61
N LEU A 463 -19.07 20.21 14.42
CA LEU A 463 -17.90 21.09 14.20
C LEU A 463 -17.86 22.34 15.09
N ASP A 464 -19.03 22.86 15.48
CA ASP A 464 -19.17 24.07 16.33
C ASP A 464 -19.20 23.76 17.84
N ILE A 465 -19.11 22.48 18.22
CA ILE A 465 -19.13 22.02 19.62
C ILE A 465 -17.75 21.48 19.97
N ASP A 466 -17.54 20.19 19.74
CA ASP A 466 -16.35 19.39 20.09
C ASP A 466 -15.84 18.59 18.89
N GLY A 467 -16.55 18.64 17.76
CA GLY A 467 -16.29 17.80 16.60
C GLY A 467 -14.93 18.01 15.97
N ARG A 468 -14.47 19.27 15.85
CA ARG A 468 -13.13 19.56 15.30
C ARG A 468 -12.03 18.94 16.16
N GLN A 469 -12.18 19.03 17.47
CA GLN A 469 -11.25 18.48 18.45
C GLN A 469 -11.25 16.95 18.41
N GLY A 470 -12.42 16.32 18.47
CA GLY A 470 -12.54 14.86 18.41
C GLY A 470 -12.03 14.29 17.09
N PHE A 471 -12.34 14.94 15.97
CA PHE A 471 -11.86 14.53 14.64
C PHE A 471 -10.32 14.56 14.56
N CYS A 472 -9.68 15.61 15.08
CA CYS A 472 -8.24 15.81 14.99
C CYS A 472 -7.41 15.12 16.06
N PHE A 473 -7.94 15.03 17.28
CA PHE A 473 -7.19 14.62 18.47
C PHE A 473 -7.77 13.36 19.12
N GLY A 474 -8.95 12.89 18.73
CA GLY A 474 -9.60 11.76 19.40
C GLY A 474 -10.11 12.14 20.79
N THR A 475 -10.14 11.17 21.69
CA THR A 475 -10.73 11.34 23.04
C THR A 475 -9.78 10.93 24.15
N ASP A 476 -10.08 11.40 25.37
CA ASP A 476 -9.52 10.84 26.59
C ASP A 476 -10.21 9.52 27.01
N GLU A 477 -9.79 8.97 28.16
CA GLU A 477 -10.33 7.74 28.74
C GLU A 477 -11.81 7.85 29.16
N THR A 478 -12.31 9.08 29.33
CA THR A 478 -13.73 9.38 29.61
C THR A 478 -14.54 9.58 28.34
N TRP A 479 -13.93 9.39 27.16
CA TRP A 479 -14.53 9.56 25.84
C TRP A 479 -14.91 11.02 25.55
N THR A 480 -14.24 11.96 26.22
CA THR A 480 -14.37 13.39 25.96
C THR A 480 -13.34 13.81 24.92
N ALA A 481 -13.73 14.64 23.95
CA ALA A 481 -12.82 15.12 22.92
C ALA A 481 -11.64 15.90 23.52
N LEU A 482 -10.42 15.55 23.08
CA LEU A 482 -9.20 16.18 23.57
C LEU A 482 -9.09 17.64 23.10
N LYS A 483 -8.96 18.58 24.04
CA LYS A 483 -8.83 20.02 23.74
C LYS A 483 -7.43 20.36 23.25
N GLU A 484 -7.33 21.32 22.33
CA GLU A 484 -6.04 21.82 21.81
C GLU A 484 -5.06 22.23 22.92
N SER A 485 -5.54 22.89 23.98
CA SER A 485 -4.72 23.29 25.13
C SER A 485 -4.15 22.07 25.87
N ALA A 486 -4.97 21.07 26.17
CA ALA A 486 -4.53 19.84 26.81
C ALA A 486 -3.46 19.12 25.96
N VAL A 487 -3.58 19.19 24.64
CA VAL A 487 -2.60 18.57 23.73
C VAL A 487 -1.29 19.35 23.69
N LYS A 488 -1.33 20.69 23.70
CA LYS A 488 -0.15 21.56 23.73
C LYS A 488 0.60 21.50 25.05
N ASP A 489 -0.13 21.41 26.16
CA ASP A 489 0.41 21.38 27.52
C ASP A 489 0.99 20.01 27.90
N GLY A 490 0.99 19.05 26.96
CA GLY A 490 1.45 17.68 27.21
C GLY A 490 0.52 16.87 28.10
N GLN A 491 -0.65 17.40 28.47
CA GLN A 491 -1.66 16.68 29.26
C GLN A 491 -2.35 15.56 28.47
N VAL A 492 -2.15 15.50 27.14
CA VAL A 492 -2.54 14.35 26.31
C VAL A 492 -1.61 13.14 26.52
N ALA A 493 -0.67 13.25 27.45
CA ALA A 493 -0.17 12.09 28.15
C ALA A 493 -1.31 11.41 28.94
N MET A 494 -1.92 10.40 28.32
CA MET A 494 -2.18 9.15 29.03
C MET A 494 -1.04 8.92 30.02
N GLU A 495 -1.40 8.67 31.28
CA GLU A 495 -0.52 8.35 32.43
C GLU A 495 0.46 7.20 32.11
N SER A 496 1.41 7.45 31.24
CA SER A 496 2.44 6.52 30.82
C SER A 496 3.76 7.17 31.18
N ALA A 497 4.57 6.42 31.91
CA ALA A 497 5.90 6.79 32.40
C ALA A 497 6.95 7.00 31.28
N LEU A 498 6.52 7.45 30.09
CA LEU A 498 7.35 7.62 28.91
C LEU A 498 7.93 9.04 28.85
N PRO A 499 9.20 9.19 28.45
CA PRO A 499 9.80 10.51 28.24
C PRO A 499 9.05 11.33 27.17
N ASN A 500 8.81 12.61 27.44
CA ASN A 500 8.10 13.58 26.58
C ASN A 500 8.53 13.57 25.09
N GLY A 501 9.79 13.22 24.79
CA GLY A 501 10.32 13.16 23.42
C GLY A 501 9.87 11.96 22.58
N LEU A 502 9.46 10.86 23.20
CA LEU A 502 8.93 9.67 22.51
C LEU A 502 7.43 9.85 22.23
N GLN A 503 6.71 10.43 23.19
CA GLN A 503 5.28 10.69 23.12
C GLN A 503 4.89 11.65 21.98
N LYS A 504 5.67 12.71 21.76
CA LYS A 504 5.49 13.62 20.62
C LYS A 504 5.68 12.94 19.26
N ARG A 505 6.60 11.97 19.16
CA ARG A 505 6.90 11.23 17.92
C ARG A 505 5.83 10.20 17.59
N VAL A 506 5.31 9.48 18.59
CA VAL A 506 4.30 8.43 18.39
C VAL A 506 2.91 9.01 18.12
N TYR A 507 2.53 10.10 18.81
CA TYR A 507 1.20 10.72 18.63
C TYR A 507 1.10 11.64 17.41
N GLN A 508 2.24 12.05 16.83
CA GLN A 508 2.33 12.94 15.65
C GLN A 508 1.60 14.28 15.85
N LEU A 509 1.80 14.88 17.02
CA LEU A 509 1.11 16.09 17.47
C LEU A 509 1.16 17.25 16.44
N GLU A 510 2.33 17.49 15.86
CA GLU A 510 2.51 18.59 14.90
C GLU A 510 1.60 18.45 13.68
N ARG A 511 1.42 17.23 13.15
CA ARG A 511 0.51 16.97 12.03
C ARG A 511 -0.94 17.21 12.41
N ARG A 512 -1.34 16.78 13.62
CA ARG A 512 -2.71 16.98 14.14
C ARG A 512 -3.03 18.46 14.33
N LEU A 513 -2.10 19.23 14.92
CA LEU A 513 -2.23 20.68 15.07
C LEU A 513 -2.26 21.39 13.71
N ALA A 514 -1.38 20.99 12.78
CA ALA A 514 -1.37 21.53 11.43
C ALA A 514 -2.70 21.28 10.71
N PHE A 515 -3.28 20.07 10.83
CA PHE A 515 -4.60 19.78 10.27
C PHE A 515 -5.68 20.62 10.96
N PHE A 516 -5.73 20.64 12.29
CA PHE A 516 -6.76 21.37 13.04
C PHE A 516 -6.81 22.86 12.67
N ASN A 517 -5.65 23.48 12.52
CA ASN A 517 -5.52 24.91 12.23
C ASN A 517 -5.76 25.26 10.75
N ASN A 518 -5.40 24.37 9.82
CA ASN A 518 -5.40 24.69 8.39
C ASN A 518 -6.53 24.00 7.60
N ALA A 519 -7.25 23.05 8.20
CA ALA A 519 -8.39 22.40 7.56
C ALA A 519 -9.52 23.39 7.29
N GLN A 520 -10.09 23.30 6.09
CA GLN A 520 -11.19 24.16 5.67
C GLN A 520 -12.52 23.61 6.19
N TRP A 521 -12.75 23.73 7.50
CA TRP A 521 -13.92 23.20 8.21
C TRP A 521 -15.26 23.65 7.62
N SER A 522 -15.30 24.84 7.01
CA SER A 522 -16.47 25.35 6.29
C SER A 522 -16.87 24.48 5.09
N PHE A 523 -15.91 23.82 4.43
CA PHE A 523 -16.21 22.92 3.30
C PHE A 523 -16.84 21.62 3.79
N PHE A 524 -16.36 21.07 4.91
CA PHE A 524 -17.02 19.93 5.56
C PHE A 524 -18.46 20.30 5.95
N ARG A 525 -18.65 21.45 6.60
CA ARG A 525 -19.99 21.92 6.99
C ARG A 525 -20.91 22.05 5.79
N ARG A 526 -20.43 22.70 4.73
CA ARG A 526 -21.19 22.88 3.50
C ARG A 526 -21.60 21.54 2.91
N LEU A 527 -20.70 20.56 2.84
CA LEU A 527 -21.02 19.23 2.31
C LEU A 527 -22.16 18.56 3.10
N MET A 528 -22.18 18.68 4.43
CA MET A 528 -23.28 18.15 5.26
C MET A 528 -24.63 18.85 4.97
N VAL A 529 -24.59 20.15 4.64
CA VAL A 529 -25.79 20.90 4.24
C VAL A 529 -26.23 20.51 2.83
N ASP A 530 -25.30 20.43 1.88
CA ASP A 530 -25.55 20.08 0.48
C ASP A 530 -26.08 18.63 0.37
N ALA A 531 -25.61 17.71 1.21
CA ALA A 531 -26.14 16.34 1.36
C ALA A 531 -27.50 16.26 2.05
N GLY A 532 -28.01 17.38 2.57
CA GLY A 532 -29.28 17.46 3.28
C GLY A 532 -29.27 16.82 4.67
N LEU A 533 -28.11 16.61 5.29
CA LEU A 533 -27.98 16.13 6.68
C LEU A 533 -28.23 17.27 7.68
N LEU A 534 -27.90 18.50 7.27
CA LEU A 534 -28.10 19.72 8.05
C LEU A 534 -28.95 20.73 7.30
N GLU A 535 -29.79 21.43 8.04
CA GLU A 535 -30.48 22.63 7.62
C GLU A 535 -29.82 23.83 8.29
N ALA A 536 -29.29 24.75 7.48
CA ALA A 536 -28.75 26.01 7.96
C ALA A 536 -29.88 27.05 8.05
N SER A 537 -29.96 27.76 9.17
CA SER A 537 -30.81 28.94 9.34
C SER A 537 -29.96 30.09 9.85
N PHE A 538 -30.29 31.32 9.44
CA PHE A 538 -29.60 32.51 9.91
C PHE A 538 -30.42 33.16 11.02
N GLN A 539 -29.90 33.16 12.24
CA GLN A 539 -30.57 33.74 13.41
C GLN A 539 -29.57 34.60 14.19
N ASN A 540 -29.96 35.82 14.56
CA ASN A 540 -29.15 36.75 15.38
C ASN A 540 -27.72 36.98 14.85
N GLY A 541 -27.55 37.07 13.53
CA GLY A 541 -26.24 37.28 12.91
C GLY A 541 -25.33 36.06 12.86
N ARG A 542 -25.83 34.86 13.24
CA ARG A 542 -25.06 33.60 13.22
C ARG A 542 -25.84 32.50 12.47
N ASN A 543 -25.09 31.60 11.85
CA ASN A 543 -25.67 30.38 11.30
C ASN A 543 -25.97 29.41 12.44
N THR A 544 -27.23 28.99 12.55
CA THR A 544 -27.67 27.88 13.39
C THR A 544 -27.97 26.68 12.51
N PHE A 545 -27.69 25.47 12.99
CA PHE A 545 -27.87 24.24 12.23
C PHE A 545 -28.86 23.31 12.93
N ARG A 546 -29.71 22.64 12.14
CA ARG A 546 -30.62 21.59 12.61
C ARG A 546 -30.37 20.31 11.82
N VAL A 547 -30.38 19.16 12.49
CA VAL A 547 -30.28 17.86 11.82
C VAL A 547 -31.58 17.57 11.06
N LYS A 548 -31.45 17.11 9.82
CA LYS A 548 -32.55 16.50 9.06
C LYS A 548 -32.58 15.01 9.37
N GLU A 549 -33.43 14.65 10.33
CA GLU A 549 -33.51 13.29 10.90
C GLU A 549 -33.57 12.20 9.84
N THR A 550 -34.54 12.27 8.91
CA THR A 550 -34.73 11.27 7.85
C THR A 550 -33.45 10.98 7.07
N ARG A 551 -32.72 12.02 6.64
CA ARG A 551 -31.49 11.88 5.85
C ARG A 551 -30.31 11.37 6.67
N MET A 552 -30.23 11.80 7.94
CA MET A 552 -29.21 11.34 8.87
C MET A 552 -29.37 9.85 9.18
N VAL A 553 -30.61 9.40 9.36
CA VAL A 553 -30.94 8.00 9.59
C VAL A 553 -30.50 7.13 8.41
N SER A 554 -30.67 7.58 7.17
CA SER A 554 -30.19 6.90 5.96
C SER A 554 -28.68 6.75 5.91
N LEU A 555 -27.93 7.80 6.25
CA LEU A 555 -26.46 7.74 6.30
C LEU A 555 -26.00 6.75 7.37
N LEU A 556 -26.60 6.77 8.57
CA LEU A 556 -26.24 5.83 9.63
C LEU A 556 -26.53 4.37 9.23
N ALA A 557 -27.67 4.12 8.57
CA ALA A 557 -28.03 2.80 8.06
C ALA A 557 -27.06 2.34 6.97
N LEU A 558 -26.68 3.21 6.03
CA LEU A 558 -25.67 2.93 5.01
C LEU A 558 -24.32 2.56 5.66
N THR A 559 -23.84 3.36 6.63
CA THR A 559 -22.58 3.08 7.33
C THR A 559 -22.62 1.73 8.06
N ALA A 560 -23.77 1.33 8.61
CA ALA A 560 -23.91 0.04 9.29
C ALA A 560 -23.79 -1.17 8.33
N ILE A 561 -24.25 -1.02 7.08
CA ILE A 561 -24.32 -2.13 6.12
C ILE A 561 -23.18 -2.14 5.09
N HIS A 562 -22.53 -1.00 4.84
CA HIS A 562 -21.57 -0.81 3.74
C HIS A 562 -20.50 -1.91 3.67
N ASP A 563 -19.85 -2.17 4.80
CA ASP A 563 -18.66 -3.02 4.87
C ASP A 563 -18.93 -4.48 5.26
N ILE A 564 -20.18 -4.86 5.52
CA ILE A 564 -20.48 -6.22 6.02
C ILE A 564 -20.15 -7.30 4.98
N MET A 565 -20.15 -6.92 3.69
CA MET A 565 -19.79 -7.82 2.59
C MET A 565 -18.27 -8.00 2.43
N LYS A 566 -17.43 -7.31 3.21
CA LYS A 566 -15.99 -7.65 3.30
C LYS A 566 -15.77 -8.95 4.07
N ILE A 567 -16.77 -9.43 4.81
CA ILE A 567 -16.74 -10.71 5.50
C ILE A 567 -17.07 -11.81 4.48
N GLU A 568 -16.07 -12.62 4.10
CA GLU A 568 -16.19 -13.56 2.97
C GLU A 568 -17.35 -14.55 3.12
N ASN A 569 -17.59 -15.03 4.35
CA ASN A 569 -18.67 -15.98 4.61
C ASN A 569 -20.10 -15.38 4.55
N LEU A 570 -20.22 -14.07 4.35
CA LEU A 570 -21.49 -13.37 4.14
C LEU A 570 -21.76 -13.05 2.67
N LEU A 571 -20.79 -13.27 1.78
CA LEU A 571 -20.94 -12.97 0.36
C LEU A 571 -22.11 -13.73 -0.27
N PRO A 572 -22.90 -13.09 -1.14
CA PRO A 572 -24.05 -13.69 -1.80
C PRO A 572 -23.63 -14.53 -3.02
N THR A 573 -24.40 -15.59 -3.26
CA THR A 573 -24.40 -16.34 -4.52
C THR A 573 -25.52 -15.87 -5.43
N VAL A 574 -25.21 -15.61 -6.71
CA VAL A 574 -26.20 -15.23 -7.73
C VAL A 574 -27.21 -16.36 -7.91
N GLN A 575 -28.50 -16.03 -7.79
CA GLN A 575 -29.58 -17.01 -7.92
C GLN A 575 -29.98 -17.18 -9.39
N PRO A 576 -30.55 -18.33 -9.79
CA PRO A 576 -30.92 -18.61 -11.18
C PRO A 576 -31.79 -17.54 -11.84
N GLU A 577 -32.70 -16.91 -11.08
CA GLU A 577 -33.57 -15.84 -11.58
C GLU A 577 -32.85 -14.51 -11.88
N HIS A 578 -31.58 -14.36 -11.48
CA HIS A 578 -30.79 -13.15 -11.67
C HIS A 578 -29.50 -13.42 -12.47
N ASP A 579 -29.51 -14.45 -13.32
CA ASP A 579 -28.38 -14.79 -14.20
C ASP A 579 -27.91 -13.57 -15.02
N GLY A 580 -26.59 -13.37 -15.07
CA GLY A 580 -25.97 -12.23 -15.74
C GLY A 580 -25.93 -10.92 -14.93
N TYR A 581 -26.30 -10.94 -13.63
CA TYR A 581 -26.28 -9.73 -12.79
C TYR A 581 -24.87 -9.10 -12.77
N HIS A 582 -24.75 -7.91 -13.36
CA HIS A 582 -23.47 -7.19 -13.52
C HIS A 582 -22.33 -8.06 -14.09
N GLY A 583 -22.66 -9.04 -14.94
CA GLY A 583 -21.70 -9.95 -15.56
C GLY A 583 -21.38 -11.23 -14.77
N TYR A 584 -22.00 -11.45 -13.61
CA TYR A 584 -21.90 -12.69 -12.84
C TYR A 584 -22.97 -13.69 -13.29
N ALA A 585 -22.61 -14.96 -13.45
CA ALA A 585 -23.52 -16.03 -13.82
C ALA A 585 -24.24 -16.61 -12.59
N ALA A 586 -25.39 -17.26 -12.79
CA ALA A 586 -26.08 -17.99 -11.74
C ALA A 586 -25.15 -19.06 -11.10
N GLY A 587 -25.09 -19.06 -9.77
CA GLY A 587 -24.18 -19.91 -8.99
C GLY A 587 -22.83 -19.26 -8.64
N ASP A 588 -22.47 -18.13 -9.26
CA ASP A 588 -21.26 -17.40 -8.91
C ASP A 588 -21.40 -16.74 -7.53
N VAL A 589 -20.32 -16.78 -6.74
CA VAL A 589 -20.18 -15.96 -5.54
C VAL A 589 -19.67 -14.59 -5.96
N ILE A 590 -20.38 -13.52 -5.58
CA ILE A 590 -19.94 -12.16 -5.88
C ILE A 590 -18.81 -11.80 -4.92
N GLY A 591 -17.56 -11.86 -5.38
CA GLY A 591 -16.38 -11.57 -4.56
C GLY A 591 -16.13 -10.09 -4.30
N ASP A 592 -16.65 -9.21 -5.17
CA ASP A 592 -16.56 -7.76 -4.98
C ASP A 592 -17.61 -7.29 -3.96
N HIS A 593 -17.16 -6.78 -2.81
CA HIS A 593 -18.02 -6.40 -1.70
C HIS A 593 -19.08 -5.34 -2.06
N ASP A 594 -18.78 -4.39 -2.94
CA ASP A 594 -19.72 -3.36 -3.34
C ASP A 594 -20.83 -3.95 -4.23
N HIS A 595 -20.46 -4.80 -5.20
CA HIS A 595 -21.43 -5.51 -6.04
C HIS A 595 -22.26 -6.52 -5.23
N ALA A 596 -21.64 -7.17 -4.24
CA ALA A 596 -22.32 -8.08 -3.33
C ALA A 596 -23.40 -7.34 -2.52
N LEU A 597 -23.08 -6.17 -1.97
CA LEU A 597 -24.05 -5.37 -1.23
C LEU A 597 -25.18 -4.87 -2.15
N CYS A 598 -24.85 -4.37 -3.34
CA CYS A 598 -25.84 -3.99 -4.37
C CYS A 598 -26.82 -5.12 -4.67
N TYR A 599 -26.30 -6.33 -4.92
CA TYR A 599 -27.13 -7.49 -5.22
C TYR A 599 -28.11 -7.83 -4.09
N VAL A 600 -27.67 -7.73 -2.83
CA VAL A 600 -28.55 -7.95 -1.67
C VAL A 600 -29.59 -6.82 -1.55
N MET A 601 -29.22 -5.56 -1.74
CA MET A 601 -30.18 -4.45 -1.69
C MET A 601 -31.24 -4.52 -2.78
N ASP A 602 -30.85 -4.91 -4.00
CA ASP A 602 -31.74 -4.96 -5.17
C ASP A 602 -32.74 -6.12 -5.09
N HIS A 603 -32.27 -7.29 -4.66
CA HIS A 603 -33.04 -8.52 -4.79
C HIS A 603 -33.51 -9.11 -3.45
N TYR A 604 -32.81 -8.81 -2.35
CA TYR A 604 -33.06 -9.38 -1.02
C TYR A 604 -32.99 -8.32 0.10
N PRO A 605 -33.67 -7.16 -0.02
CA PRO A 605 -33.60 -6.10 0.97
C PRO A 605 -34.04 -6.56 2.36
N ASP A 606 -34.90 -7.60 2.44
CA ASP A 606 -35.33 -8.23 3.69
C ASP A 606 -34.20 -8.82 4.54
N LEU A 607 -33.01 -9.03 3.96
CA LEU A 607 -31.83 -9.50 4.67
C LEU A 607 -31.03 -8.37 5.33
N LEU A 608 -31.37 -7.11 5.09
CA LEU A 608 -30.71 -5.92 5.64
C LEU A 608 -31.75 -5.10 6.42
N PRO A 609 -32.03 -5.42 7.69
CA PRO A 609 -33.06 -4.75 8.49
C PRO A 609 -33.00 -3.21 8.44
N SER A 610 -31.79 -2.65 8.56
CA SER A 610 -31.56 -1.20 8.59
C SER A 610 -31.74 -0.55 7.23
N PHE A 611 -31.67 -1.30 6.13
CA PHE A 611 -31.96 -0.80 4.78
C PHE A 611 -33.44 -0.98 4.43
N LYS A 612 -34.01 -2.15 4.71
CA LYS A 612 -35.37 -2.55 4.35
C LYS A 612 -36.42 -1.51 4.78
N ASP A 613 -36.31 -1.09 6.03
CA ASP A 613 -37.32 -0.30 6.74
C ASP A 613 -37.13 1.22 6.55
N LEU A 614 -36.12 1.65 5.76
CA LEU A 614 -35.98 3.05 5.36
C LEU A 614 -37.12 3.47 4.43
N ASP A 615 -37.42 4.77 4.45
CA ASP A 615 -38.37 5.38 3.52
C ASP A 615 -37.97 5.08 2.06
N PRO A 616 -38.91 4.84 1.13
CA PRO A 616 -38.58 4.46 -0.24
C PRO A 616 -37.62 5.40 -0.96
N ALA A 617 -37.75 6.72 -0.76
CA ALA A 617 -36.85 7.72 -1.35
C ALA A 617 -35.43 7.64 -0.77
N GLU A 618 -35.31 7.33 0.52
CA GLU A 618 -34.03 7.19 1.20
C GLU A 618 -33.34 5.88 0.85
N ARG A 619 -34.09 4.77 0.68
CA ARG A 619 -33.54 3.52 0.11
C ARG A 619 -32.93 3.73 -1.26
N GLN A 620 -33.60 4.51 -2.11
CA GLN A 620 -33.07 4.86 -3.44
C GLN A 620 -31.78 5.69 -3.31
N SER A 621 -31.74 6.65 -2.38
CA SER A 621 -30.53 7.45 -2.12
C SER A 621 -29.34 6.59 -1.64
N VAL A 622 -29.62 5.61 -0.78
CA VAL A 622 -28.63 4.63 -0.29
C VAL A 622 -28.16 3.70 -1.43
N GLN A 623 -29.08 3.18 -2.24
CA GLN A 623 -28.72 2.37 -3.42
C GLN A 623 -27.85 3.16 -4.40
N PHE A 624 -28.22 4.41 -4.70
CA PHE A 624 -27.43 5.30 -5.55
C PHE A 624 -26.01 5.50 -5.01
N THR A 625 -25.86 5.65 -3.69
CA THR A 625 -24.55 5.82 -3.05
C THR A 625 -23.66 4.59 -3.20
N GLN A 626 -24.26 3.39 -3.29
CA GLN A 626 -23.52 2.14 -3.49
C GLN A 626 -23.30 1.77 -4.95
N CYS A 627 -23.97 2.43 -5.89
CA CYS A 627 -23.76 2.20 -7.31
C CYS A 627 -22.30 2.49 -7.70
N ASN A 628 -21.75 1.69 -8.61
CA ASN A 628 -20.45 2.00 -9.19
C ASN A 628 -20.55 3.22 -10.11
N LEU A 629 -20.29 4.40 -9.54
CA LEU A 629 -20.38 5.69 -10.23
C LEU A 629 -19.30 5.86 -11.31
N CYS A 630 -18.31 4.96 -11.38
CA CYS A 630 -17.17 5.02 -12.31
C CYS A 630 -16.46 6.39 -12.32
N PHE A 631 -16.54 7.12 -11.21
CA PHE A 631 -16.04 8.47 -11.08
C PHE A 631 -14.69 8.45 -10.35
N ASN A 632 -13.63 8.77 -11.07
CA ASN A 632 -12.32 8.96 -10.45
C ASN A 632 -12.15 10.43 -10.08
N HIS A 633 -12.19 10.71 -8.78
CA HIS A 633 -12.15 12.07 -8.30
C HIS A 633 -10.74 12.72 -8.42
N GLY A 634 -9.69 11.91 -8.32
CA GLY A 634 -8.31 12.37 -8.56
C GLY A 634 -8.12 12.93 -9.97
N TRP A 635 -8.78 12.31 -10.97
CA TRP A 635 -8.75 12.75 -12.36
C TRP A 635 -9.26 14.18 -12.56
N LEU A 636 -10.33 14.55 -11.83
CA LEU A 636 -10.85 15.90 -11.84
C LEU A 636 -9.92 16.85 -11.08
N VAL A 637 -9.52 16.50 -9.86
CA VAL A 637 -8.74 17.38 -8.98
C VAL A 637 -7.40 17.76 -9.59
N GLN A 638 -6.78 16.84 -10.33
CA GLN A 638 -5.52 17.07 -11.03
C GLN A 638 -5.73 17.50 -12.48
N ALA A 639 -6.97 17.55 -12.97
CA ALA A 639 -7.34 17.82 -14.36
C ALA A 639 -6.56 16.99 -15.40
N GLU A 640 -6.14 15.77 -15.04
CA GLU A 640 -5.31 14.91 -15.90
C GLU A 640 -6.12 14.25 -17.02
N ALA A 641 -7.41 14.03 -16.80
CA ALA A 641 -8.29 13.34 -17.73
C ALA A 641 -9.16 14.34 -18.52
N PRO A 642 -9.57 14.01 -19.76
CA PRO A 642 -10.57 14.77 -20.50
C PRO A 642 -11.95 14.65 -19.83
N ALA A 643 -12.85 15.61 -20.12
CA ALA A 643 -14.15 15.70 -19.47
C ALA A 643 -14.98 14.40 -19.58
N GLY A 644 -14.99 13.75 -20.75
CA GLY A 644 -15.74 12.52 -20.99
C GLY A 644 -15.23 11.33 -20.19
N ALA A 645 -13.91 11.20 -20.03
CA ALA A 645 -13.31 10.16 -19.20
C ALA A 645 -13.69 10.30 -17.72
N ILE A 646 -13.84 11.54 -17.24
CA ILE A 646 -14.21 11.83 -15.84
C ILE A 646 -15.71 11.64 -15.63
N PHE A 647 -16.53 12.21 -16.51
CA PHE A 647 -17.92 12.51 -16.18
C PHE A 647 -18.94 11.70 -16.98
N SER A 648 -18.65 11.13 -18.16
CA SER A 648 -19.72 10.56 -19.00
C SER A 648 -20.39 9.35 -18.34
N LYS A 649 -19.64 8.39 -17.79
CA LYS A 649 -20.21 7.26 -17.05
C LYS A 649 -20.93 7.71 -15.77
N PHE A 650 -20.37 8.70 -15.08
CA PHE A 650 -20.99 9.27 -13.89
C PHE A 650 -22.33 9.94 -14.23
N ARG A 651 -22.37 10.72 -15.31
CA ARG A 651 -23.57 11.37 -15.82
C ARG A 651 -24.60 10.35 -16.29
N GLU A 652 -24.17 9.27 -16.95
CA GLU A 652 -25.06 8.16 -17.29
C GLU A 652 -25.65 7.51 -16.05
N ALA A 653 -24.87 7.29 -14.99
CA ALA A 653 -25.37 6.75 -13.73
C ALA A 653 -26.42 7.69 -13.09
N VAL A 654 -26.13 9.00 -13.07
CA VAL A 654 -27.06 10.04 -12.59
C VAL A 654 -28.33 10.11 -13.46
N ALA A 655 -28.22 9.94 -14.79
CA ALA A 655 -29.34 10.07 -15.72
C ALA A 655 -30.19 8.80 -15.85
N ARG A 656 -29.58 7.60 -15.74
CA ARG A 656 -30.29 6.30 -15.76
C ARG A 656 -31.20 6.18 -14.54
N ASP A 657 -30.81 6.76 -13.42
CA ASP A 657 -31.65 6.79 -12.25
C ASP A 657 -32.71 7.90 -12.34
N ARG A 658 -33.70 7.71 -13.22
CA ARG A 658 -34.89 8.57 -13.36
C ARG A 658 -35.70 8.71 -12.06
N ARG A 659 -35.33 7.97 -11.00
CA ARG A 659 -35.97 8.00 -9.67
C ARG A 659 -35.28 8.99 -8.72
N VAL A 660 -34.08 9.48 -9.05
CA VAL A 660 -33.34 10.52 -8.33
C VAL A 660 -34.02 11.87 -8.51
N HIS A 661 -35.08 12.11 -7.74
CA HIS A 661 -35.65 13.45 -7.56
C HIS A 661 -34.71 14.34 -6.72
N GLY A 662 -33.64 13.78 -6.12
CA GLY A 662 -32.69 14.45 -5.23
C GLY A 662 -31.40 14.98 -5.89
N GLY A 663 -31.08 14.58 -7.12
CA GLY A 663 -29.99 15.06 -7.99
C GLY A 663 -28.67 15.41 -7.28
N ALA A 664 -28.52 16.68 -6.88
CA ALA A 664 -27.33 17.18 -6.21
C ALA A 664 -27.18 16.68 -4.75
N ARG A 665 -28.28 16.47 -4.03
CA ARG A 665 -28.25 16.04 -2.62
C ARG A 665 -27.75 14.60 -2.47
N ASP A 666 -28.13 13.72 -3.39
CA ASP A 666 -27.71 12.32 -3.35
C ASP A 666 -26.25 12.16 -3.78
N ILE A 667 -25.79 12.98 -4.74
CA ILE A 667 -24.37 13.11 -5.07
C ILE A 667 -23.57 13.62 -3.86
N ALA A 668 -24.06 14.64 -3.16
CA ALA A 668 -23.41 15.14 -1.96
C ALA A 668 -23.42 14.09 -0.83
N LEU A 669 -24.50 13.32 -0.67
CA LEU A 669 -24.57 12.20 0.27
C LEU A 669 -23.52 11.12 -0.03
N TYR A 670 -23.35 10.77 -1.32
CA TYR A 670 -22.28 9.86 -1.75
C TYR A 670 -20.90 10.36 -1.30
N PHE A 671 -20.64 11.66 -1.45
CA PHE A 671 -19.38 12.24 -1.01
C PHE A 671 -19.24 12.34 0.51
N VAL A 672 -20.33 12.54 1.26
CA VAL A 672 -20.29 12.42 2.72
C VAL A 672 -19.92 11.00 3.13
N HIS A 673 -20.58 9.99 2.55
CA HIS A 673 -20.30 8.59 2.83
C HIS A 673 -18.83 8.24 2.55
N TRP A 674 -18.34 8.56 1.34
CA TRP A 674 -16.94 8.36 0.95
C TRP A 674 -15.97 9.05 1.92
N LEU A 675 -16.28 10.28 2.32
CA LEU A 675 -15.46 11.04 3.26
C LEU A 675 -15.43 10.35 4.63
N THR A 676 -16.57 9.91 5.15
CA THR A 676 -16.63 9.28 6.49
C THR A 676 -16.05 7.87 6.50
N ASP A 677 -16.24 7.09 5.43
CA ASP A 677 -15.62 5.77 5.27
C ASP A 677 -14.09 5.88 5.22
N LEU A 678 -13.57 6.81 4.41
CA LEU A 678 -12.13 7.05 4.32
C LEU A 678 -11.56 7.62 5.64
N ALA A 679 -12.30 8.46 6.35
CA ALA A 679 -11.92 8.91 7.70
C ALA A 679 -11.77 7.73 8.67
N GLY A 680 -12.63 6.71 8.54
CA GLY A 680 -12.63 5.47 9.31
C GLY A 680 -11.65 4.39 8.84
N ALA A 681 -10.77 4.65 7.87
CA ALA A 681 -9.91 3.62 7.27
C ALA A 681 -8.87 3.00 8.24
N GLU A 682 -8.62 3.65 9.38
CA GLU A 682 -7.71 3.20 10.44
C GLU A 682 -8.50 2.61 11.62
N PRO A 683 -8.12 1.43 12.17
CA PRO A 683 -8.88 0.73 13.21
C PRO A 683 -8.64 1.30 14.62
N THR A 684 -8.58 2.62 14.76
CA THR A 684 -8.27 3.33 16.01
C THR A 684 -9.30 4.43 16.32
N PRO A 685 -10.59 4.09 16.48
CA PRO A 685 -11.68 5.06 16.61
C PRO A 685 -11.48 6.11 17.70
N LEU A 686 -10.88 5.79 18.85
CA LEU A 686 -10.65 6.77 19.93
C LEU A 686 -9.46 7.70 19.65
N GLY A 687 -8.62 7.39 18.65
CA GLY A 687 -7.47 8.19 18.23
C GLY A 687 -7.80 9.35 17.28
N GLY A 688 -9.08 9.55 16.94
CA GLY A 688 -9.51 10.51 15.92
C GLY A 688 -9.42 9.93 14.50
N CYS A 689 -9.67 10.76 13.49
CA CYS A 689 -9.68 10.36 12.08
C CYS A 689 -8.26 10.32 11.49
N GLU A 690 -7.41 9.41 11.98
CA GLU A 690 -5.97 9.36 11.68
C GLU A 690 -5.66 9.31 10.18
N LYS A 691 -6.52 8.68 9.37
CA LYS A 691 -6.33 8.62 7.91
C LYS A 691 -6.15 10.02 7.32
N PHE A 692 -7.05 10.94 7.62
CA PHE A 692 -6.97 12.31 7.11
C PHE A 692 -5.97 13.17 7.86
N VAL A 693 -5.95 13.05 9.18
CA VAL A 693 -5.20 13.97 10.03
C VAL A 693 -3.70 13.71 9.95
N ILE A 694 -3.29 12.45 9.76
CA ILE A 694 -1.88 12.04 9.83
C ILE A 694 -1.35 11.57 8.47
N LYS A 695 -2.16 10.80 7.72
CA LYS A 695 -1.70 10.02 6.57
C LYS A 695 -2.12 10.60 5.21
N PHE A 696 -3.02 11.57 5.17
CA PHE A 696 -3.52 12.16 3.93
C PHE A 696 -3.04 13.60 3.76
N PRO A 697 -2.51 13.99 2.60
CA PRO A 697 -2.07 15.37 2.39
C PRO A 697 -3.25 16.36 2.45
N LEU A 698 -3.19 17.33 3.37
CA LEU A 698 -4.28 18.27 3.61
C LEU A 698 -4.67 19.10 2.37
N HIS A 699 -3.69 19.55 1.57
CA HIS A 699 -3.95 20.33 0.37
C HIS A 699 -4.72 19.52 -0.70
N VAL A 700 -4.50 18.21 -0.74
CA VAL A 700 -5.27 17.29 -1.59
C VAL A 700 -6.69 17.21 -1.06
N LEU A 701 -6.89 16.96 0.24
CA LEU A 701 -8.23 16.89 0.84
C LEU A 701 -9.05 18.17 0.60
N ASN A 702 -8.45 19.34 0.82
CA ASN A 702 -9.10 20.62 0.54
C ASN A 702 -9.52 20.75 -0.93
N SER A 703 -8.68 20.29 -1.87
CA SER A 703 -9.01 20.29 -3.30
C SER A 703 -10.19 19.36 -3.64
N PHE A 704 -10.27 18.19 -2.99
CA PHE A 704 -11.40 17.28 -3.12
C PHE A 704 -12.69 17.95 -2.62
N LEU A 705 -12.69 18.47 -1.38
CA LEU A 705 -13.86 19.11 -0.78
C LEU A 705 -14.35 20.31 -1.61
N GLN A 706 -13.44 21.13 -2.13
CA GLN A 706 -13.79 22.29 -2.97
C GLN A 706 -14.42 21.90 -4.30
N SER A 707 -14.06 20.74 -4.84
CA SER A 707 -14.54 20.31 -6.16
C SER A 707 -15.99 19.80 -6.16
N PHE A 708 -16.52 19.39 -4.99
CA PHE A 708 -17.89 18.84 -4.87
C PHE A 708 -18.97 19.77 -5.41
N LYS A 709 -18.90 21.07 -5.08
CA LYS A 709 -19.84 22.11 -5.59
C LYS A 709 -19.87 22.22 -7.13
N PHE A 710 -18.83 21.75 -7.81
CA PHE A 710 -18.78 21.73 -9.27
C PHE A 710 -19.37 20.43 -9.80
N ILE A 711 -19.04 19.30 -9.18
CA ILE A 711 -19.53 17.96 -9.55
C ILE A 711 -21.05 17.89 -9.42
N GLU A 712 -21.65 18.49 -8.38
CA GLU A 712 -23.11 18.62 -8.24
C GLU A 712 -23.76 19.27 -9.47
N GLY A 713 -23.03 20.16 -10.14
CA GLY A 713 -23.45 20.83 -11.36
C GLY A 713 -23.67 19.87 -12.55
N ILE A 714 -23.19 18.62 -12.50
CA ILE A 714 -23.37 17.64 -13.58
C ILE A 714 -24.84 17.31 -13.84
N SER A 715 -25.70 17.52 -12.84
CA SER A 715 -27.15 17.34 -12.95
C SER A 715 -27.81 18.35 -13.89
N VAL A 716 -27.20 19.52 -14.09
CA VAL A 716 -27.79 20.65 -14.83
C VAL A 716 -26.86 21.24 -15.89
N ARG A 717 -25.60 20.82 -15.95
CA ARG A 717 -24.58 21.25 -16.91
C ARG A 717 -23.99 20.06 -17.65
N THR A 718 -23.40 20.34 -18.81
CA THR A 718 -22.61 19.34 -19.54
C THR A 718 -21.29 19.03 -18.82
N GLU A 719 -20.70 17.87 -19.12
CA GLU A 719 -19.40 17.42 -18.62
C GLU A 719 -18.34 18.51 -18.82
N THR A 720 -18.28 19.08 -20.03
CA THR A 720 -17.29 20.10 -20.37
C THR A 720 -17.52 21.41 -19.61
N GLN A 721 -18.77 21.84 -19.43
CA GLN A 721 -19.08 23.05 -18.64
C GLN A 721 -18.72 22.88 -17.15
N VAL A 722 -18.90 21.68 -16.59
CA VAL A 722 -18.49 21.38 -15.22
C VAL A 722 -16.97 21.47 -15.10
N MET A 723 -16.24 20.81 -16.01
CA MET A 723 -14.77 20.83 -16.02
C MET A 723 -14.23 22.25 -16.20
N GLU A 724 -14.75 23.02 -17.16
CA GLU A 724 -14.30 24.40 -17.42
C GLU A 724 -14.48 25.30 -16.20
N LYS A 725 -15.64 25.20 -15.55
CA LYS A 725 -15.93 26.00 -14.36
C LYS A 725 -14.98 25.64 -13.21
N TYR A 726 -14.63 24.35 -13.08
CA TYR A 726 -13.63 23.91 -12.13
C TYR A 726 -12.24 24.47 -12.46
N LEU A 727 -11.80 24.41 -13.71
CA LEU A 727 -10.51 24.92 -14.16
C LEU A 727 -10.35 26.43 -13.90
N LYS A 728 -11.37 27.23 -14.27
CA LYS A 728 -11.39 28.68 -14.00
C LYS A 728 -11.28 28.96 -12.51
N TYR A 729 -12.02 28.21 -11.69
CA TYR A 729 -11.93 28.33 -10.24
C TYR A 729 -10.53 28.00 -9.71
N ARG A 730 -9.92 26.90 -10.17
CA ARG A 730 -8.58 26.50 -9.73
C ARG A 730 -7.51 27.52 -10.07
N TRP A 731 -7.67 28.23 -11.18
CA TRP A 731 -6.82 29.36 -11.53
C TRP A 731 -7.02 30.54 -10.57
N SER A 732 -8.26 30.95 -10.35
CA SER A 732 -8.59 32.10 -9.49
C SER A 732 -8.28 31.87 -8.00
N ASP A 733 -8.38 30.62 -7.52
CA ASP A 733 -8.12 30.23 -6.13
C ASP A 733 -6.64 29.90 -5.88
N HIS A 734 -5.78 30.02 -6.90
CA HIS A 734 -4.36 29.73 -6.76
C HIS A 734 -3.66 30.74 -5.83
N VAL A 735 -2.76 30.24 -4.98
CA VAL A 735 -1.95 31.04 -4.07
C VAL A 735 -0.47 30.80 -4.38
N PRO A 736 0.33 31.83 -4.71
CA PRO A 736 -0.08 33.24 -4.87
C PRO A 736 -1.00 33.46 -6.08
N THR A 737 -1.76 34.56 -6.07
CA THR A 737 -2.71 34.88 -7.15
C THR A 737 -2.02 34.93 -8.52
N LEU A 738 -2.66 34.33 -9.52
CA LEU A 738 -2.21 34.35 -10.92
C LEU A 738 -2.89 35.46 -11.75
N GLY A 739 -3.79 36.23 -11.14
CA GLY A 739 -4.65 37.18 -11.85
C GLY A 739 -5.86 36.52 -12.52
N GLU A 740 -6.40 37.18 -13.54
CA GLU A 740 -7.54 36.66 -14.30
C GLU A 740 -7.20 35.35 -15.03
N PRO A 741 -8.17 34.42 -15.19
CA PRO A 741 -7.98 33.22 -16.01
C PRO A 741 -7.49 33.54 -17.43
N PRO A 742 -6.62 32.70 -18.02
CA PRO A 742 -6.07 32.93 -19.34
C PRO A 742 -7.19 32.88 -20.40
N LYS A 743 -6.97 33.59 -21.51
CA LYS A 743 -7.88 33.63 -22.67
C LYS A 743 -7.13 33.15 -23.92
N GLY A 744 -7.89 32.79 -24.96
CA GLY A 744 -7.35 32.33 -26.23
C GLY A 744 -7.12 30.82 -26.29
N PRO A 745 -6.54 30.33 -27.40
CA PRO A 745 -6.52 28.89 -27.74
C PRO A 745 -5.70 28.02 -26.78
N HIS A 746 -4.82 28.61 -25.97
CA HIS A 746 -3.97 27.89 -25.03
C HIS A 746 -4.52 27.86 -23.60
N ALA A 747 -5.67 28.48 -23.34
CA ALA A 747 -6.19 28.71 -22.00
C ALA A 747 -6.53 27.41 -21.25
N ILE A 748 -7.18 26.46 -21.93
CA ILE A 748 -7.54 25.17 -21.32
C ILE A 748 -6.28 24.39 -20.92
N ALA A 749 -5.28 24.28 -21.79
CA ALA A 749 -4.03 23.60 -21.47
C ALA A 749 -3.30 24.26 -20.29
N ALA A 750 -3.20 25.59 -20.26
CA ALA A 750 -2.58 26.30 -19.15
C ALA A 750 -3.28 26.02 -17.81
N MET A 751 -4.62 26.06 -17.77
CA MET A 751 -5.37 25.76 -16.55
C MET A 751 -5.28 24.28 -16.13
N ARG A 752 -5.25 23.34 -17.09
CA ARG A 752 -5.06 21.91 -16.80
C ARG A 752 -3.65 21.64 -16.26
N LEU A 753 -2.61 22.17 -16.91
CA LEU A 753 -1.22 22.05 -16.46
C LEU A 753 -1.01 22.62 -15.05
N LEU A 754 -1.66 23.75 -14.73
CA LEU A 754 -1.66 24.30 -13.37
C LEU A 754 -2.15 23.27 -12.34
N CYS A 755 -3.29 22.61 -12.63
CA CYS A 755 -3.87 21.62 -11.73
C CYS A 755 -3.00 20.35 -11.63
N MET A 756 -2.43 19.89 -12.76
CA MET A 756 -1.58 18.70 -12.80
C MET A 756 -0.28 18.89 -12.00
N ALA A 757 0.36 20.06 -12.12
CA ALA A 757 1.64 20.37 -11.50
C ALA A 757 1.55 20.75 -10.01
N GLN A 758 0.35 21.08 -9.51
CA GLN A 758 0.08 21.42 -8.11
C GLN A 758 1.07 22.47 -7.55
N ALA A 759 1.94 22.09 -6.61
CA ALA A 759 2.92 22.99 -6.00
C ALA A 759 3.89 23.62 -7.01
N ASN A 760 4.15 22.95 -8.15
CA ASN A 760 4.97 23.48 -9.25
C ASN A 760 4.14 24.21 -10.31
N GLY A 761 2.86 24.48 -10.04
CA GLY A 761 1.89 25.00 -10.99
C GLY A 761 2.38 26.27 -11.70
N ARG A 762 2.87 27.25 -10.94
CA ARG A 762 3.38 28.50 -11.51
C ARG A 762 4.56 28.26 -12.45
N THR A 763 5.57 27.51 -12.00
CA THR A 763 6.78 27.21 -12.77
C THR A 763 6.46 26.50 -14.08
N ILE A 764 5.55 25.52 -14.05
CA ILE A 764 5.14 24.79 -15.26
C ILE A 764 4.35 25.69 -16.21
N VAL A 765 3.43 26.52 -15.69
CA VAL A 765 2.64 27.45 -16.52
C VAL A 765 3.50 28.55 -17.14
N ASP A 766 4.47 29.08 -16.40
CA ASP A 766 5.42 30.07 -16.93
C ASP A 766 6.27 29.46 -18.05
N ALA A 767 6.81 28.25 -17.85
CA ALA A 767 7.55 27.52 -18.89
C ALA A 767 6.67 27.24 -20.13
N PHE A 768 5.41 26.83 -19.94
CA PHE A 768 4.45 26.63 -21.03
C PHE A 768 4.17 27.92 -21.81
N ASN A 769 4.10 29.06 -21.12
CA ASN A 769 3.75 30.33 -21.75
C ASN A 769 4.92 31.00 -22.44
N GLN A 770 6.12 30.94 -21.85
CA GLN A 770 7.26 31.78 -22.20
C GLN A 770 8.43 31.02 -22.86
N GLU A 771 8.61 29.75 -22.53
CA GLU A 771 9.82 28.98 -22.92
C GLU A 771 9.51 27.86 -23.93
N LEU A 772 8.32 27.28 -23.86
CA LEU A 772 7.93 26.16 -24.72
C LEU A 772 7.76 26.61 -26.18
N SER A 773 8.28 25.80 -27.11
CA SER A 773 8.17 26.07 -28.54
C SER A 773 6.70 26.20 -28.97
N SER A 774 6.41 27.02 -29.99
CA SER A 774 5.04 27.19 -30.49
C SER A 774 4.43 25.87 -30.95
N GLU A 775 5.24 24.97 -31.51
CA GLU A 775 4.80 23.65 -31.95
C GLU A 775 4.41 22.74 -30.78
N ASP A 776 5.29 22.60 -29.77
CA ASP A 776 5.00 21.79 -28.57
C ASP A 776 3.81 22.36 -27.79
N LYS A 777 3.68 23.69 -27.77
CA LYS A 777 2.57 24.40 -27.13
C LYS A 777 1.25 24.14 -27.84
N GLU A 778 1.23 24.11 -29.18
CA GLU A 778 0.03 23.81 -29.95
C GLU A 778 -0.43 22.37 -29.73
N VAL A 779 0.49 21.40 -29.73
CA VAL A 779 0.17 19.99 -29.44
C VAL A 779 -0.54 19.84 -28.09
N LEU A 780 0.01 20.43 -27.03
CA LEU A 780 -0.63 20.39 -25.71
C LEU A 780 -1.97 21.11 -25.71
N SER A 781 -2.07 22.25 -26.40
CA SER A 781 -3.29 23.06 -26.46
C SER A 781 -4.43 22.33 -27.14
N VAL A 782 -4.17 21.68 -28.28
CA VAL A 782 -5.14 20.87 -29.02
C VAL A 782 -5.54 19.65 -28.22
N GLU A 783 -4.58 18.82 -27.81
CA GLU A 783 -4.87 17.52 -27.20
C GLU A 783 -5.50 17.65 -25.82
N MET A 784 -5.09 18.65 -25.01
CA MET A 784 -5.72 18.91 -23.72
C MET A 784 -7.09 19.58 -23.83
N SER A 785 -7.46 20.13 -24.99
CA SER A 785 -8.77 20.73 -25.22
C SER A 785 -9.80 19.73 -25.78
N ARG A 786 -9.37 18.56 -26.25
CA ARG A 786 -10.28 17.48 -26.68
C ARG A 786 -11.05 16.93 -25.48
N THR A 787 -12.37 16.95 -25.55
CA THR A 787 -13.25 16.68 -24.41
C THR A 787 -13.54 15.20 -24.19
N GLY A 788 -13.49 14.38 -25.25
CA GLY A 788 -13.95 13.00 -25.20
C GLY A 788 -15.48 12.87 -25.10
N CYS A 789 -16.21 13.95 -25.39
CA CYS A 789 -17.67 14.01 -25.33
C CYS A 789 -18.25 14.33 -26.71
N ALA A 790 -19.26 13.58 -27.16
CA ALA A 790 -19.97 13.87 -28.41
C ALA A 790 -20.67 15.24 -28.36
N GLY A 791 -20.35 16.10 -29.34
CA GLY A 791 -20.97 17.41 -29.53
C GLY A 791 -20.68 18.43 -28.43
N GLN A 792 -19.68 18.21 -27.56
CA GLN A 792 -19.33 19.15 -26.50
C GLN A 792 -17.91 19.71 -26.67
N PHE A 793 -17.79 21.01 -26.49
CA PHE A 793 -16.53 21.75 -26.53
C PHE A 793 -16.46 22.71 -25.34
N PHE A 794 -15.24 23.10 -24.97
CA PHE A 794 -15.05 24.22 -24.05
C PHE A 794 -15.50 25.52 -24.73
N SER A 795 -15.63 26.60 -23.97
CA SER A 795 -15.90 27.94 -24.46
C SER A 795 -15.08 28.24 -25.73
N PRO A 796 -15.69 28.69 -26.84
CA PRO A 796 -14.98 28.92 -28.11
C PRO A 796 -13.77 29.85 -27.97
N GLU A 797 -13.84 30.84 -27.10
CA GLU A 797 -12.76 31.79 -26.81
C GLU A 797 -11.57 31.21 -26.05
N LEU A 798 -11.70 29.98 -25.53
CA LEU A 798 -10.65 29.26 -24.77
C LEU A 798 -10.08 28.05 -25.52
N THR A 799 -10.67 27.72 -26.68
CA THR A 799 -10.44 26.44 -27.37
C THR A 799 -9.76 26.70 -28.72
N PRO A 800 -8.75 25.91 -29.13
CA PRO A 800 -8.19 26.00 -30.47
C PRO A 800 -9.26 25.83 -31.55
N SER A 801 -9.20 26.65 -32.60
CA SER A 801 -10.17 26.63 -33.70
C SER A 801 -10.23 25.28 -34.42
N GLU A 802 -9.11 24.55 -34.47
CA GLU A 802 -9.03 23.19 -35.02
C GLU A 802 -9.92 22.21 -34.25
N VAL A 803 -9.93 22.27 -32.91
CA VAL A 803 -10.75 21.38 -32.07
C VAL A 803 -12.25 21.67 -32.26
N ILE A 804 -12.62 22.94 -32.46
CA ILE A 804 -14.02 23.35 -32.68
C ILE A 804 -14.48 22.97 -34.09
N SER A 805 -13.66 23.24 -35.11
CA SER A 805 -14.01 23.03 -36.52
C SER A 805 -14.05 21.56 -36.90
N LYS A 806 -13.28 20.71 -36.21
CA LYS A 806 -13.21 19.27 -36.46
C LYS A 806 -13.45 18.48 -35.18
N ALA A 807 -14.71 18.09 -35.00
CA ALA A 807 -15.12 17.18 -33.93
C ALA A 807 -14.50 15.78 -34.18
N ALA A 808 -13.31 15.54 -33.62
CA ALA A 808 -12.61 14.28 -33.75
C ALA A 808 -12.01 13.81 -32.42
N GLY A 809 -11.89 12.49 -32.27
CA GLY A 809 -11.21 11.86 -31.14
C GLY A 809 -10.25 10.74 -31.61
N PRO A 810 -9.80 9.86 -30.71
CA PRO A 810 -10.11 9.86 -29.28
C PRO A 810 -9.46 11.04 -28.55
N ALA A 811 -9.99 11.36 -27.37
CA ALA A 811 -9.30 12.22 -26.40
C ALA A 811 -8.32 11.39 -25.56
N PHE A 812 -7.21 11.97 -25.14
CA PHE A 812 -6.18 11.26 -24.39
C PHE A 812 -6.18 11.61 -22.91
N LEU A 813 -6.06 10.58 -22.08
CA LEU A 813 -5.74 10.65 -20.67
C LEU A 813 -4.30 10.16 -20.51
N VAL A 814 -3.36 11.08 -20.23
CA VAL A 814 -1.97 10.70 -19.93
C VAL A 814 -1.84 10.36 -18.45
N TYR A 815 -1.99 9.08 -18.12
CA TYR A 815 -2.11 8.61 -16.75
C TYR A 815 -0.75 8.69 -16.04
N TYR A 816 -0.74 9.35 -14.88
CA TYR A 816 0.46 9.82 -14.15
C TYR A 816 1.15 11.06 -14.72
N GLY A 817 0.52 11.77 -15.67
CA GLY A 817 0.96 13.11 -16.08
C GLY A 817 1.20 14.07 -14.89
N PRO A 818 0.29 14.16 -13.89
CA PRO A 818 0.50 14.96 -12.69
C PRO A 818 1.74 14.56 -11.90
N ALA A 819 1.94 13.26 -11.65
CA ALA A 819 3.11 12.78 -10.93
C ALA A 819 4.41 13.14 -11.68
N PHE A 820 4.40 13.04 -13.01
CA PHE A 820 5.52 13.47 -13.84
C PHE A 820 5.80 14.97 -13.76
N LEU A 821 4.78 15.84 -13.74
CA LEU A 821 5.00 17.29 -13.60
C LEU A 821 5.34 17.71 -12.16
N GLN A 822 4.89 16.97 -11.16
CA GLN A 822 5.18 17.21 -9.75
C GLN A 822 6.59 16.76 -9.36
N ALA A 823 7.14 15.73 -10.02
CA ALA A 823 8.50 15.25 -9.82
C ALA A 823 9.57 16.18 -10.44
N LEU A 824 9.34 17.50 -10.47
CA LEU A 824 10.21 18.48 -11.12
C LEU A 824 11.63 18.47 -10.51
N GLY A 825 11.76 18.48 -9.18
CA GLY A 825 13.06 18.48 -8.51
C GLY A 825 13.95 19.61 -9.02
N SER A 826 15.13 19.26 -9.54
CA SER A 826 16.07 20.18 -10.21
C SER A 826 15.95 20.20 -11.73
N ASP A 827 14.96 19.51 -12.31
CA ASP A 827 14.81 19.44 -13.76
C ASP A 827 14.20 20.72 -14.34
N SER A 828 14.47 20.93 -15.64
CA SER A 828 13.83 21.98 -16.41
C SER A 828 12.34 21.69 -16.65
N ALA A 829 11.49 22.65 -16.28
CA ALA A 829 10.06 22.61 -16.53
C ALA A 829 9.73 22.51 -18.02
N VAL A 830 10.42 23.27 -18.87
CA VAL A 830 10.22 23.23 -20.32
C VAL A 830 10.60 21.87 -20.90
N LEU A 831 11.69 21.22 -20.44
CA LEU A 831 12.05 19.88 -20.92
C LEU A 831 11.01 18.83 -20.56
N ARG A 832 10.42 18.89 -19.35
CA ARG A 832 9.31 18.00 -18.97
C ARG A 832 8.08 18.22 -19.85
N LEU A 833 7.75 19.47 -20.15
CA LEU A 833 6.65 19.80 -21.06
C LEU A 833 6.89 19.26 -22.47
N ARG A 834 8.11 19.37 -23.00
CA ARG A 834 8.46 18.80 -24.32
C ARG A 834 8.32 17.28 -24.36
N VAL A 835 8.75 16.57 -23.31
CA VAL A 835 8.52 15.12 -23.18
C VAL A 835 7.02 14.81 -23.17
N LEU A 836 6.22 15.61 -22.45
CA LEU A 836 4.76 15.43 -22.42
C LEU A 836 4.13 15.69 -23.79
N SER A 837 4.51 16.74 -24.50
CA SER A 837 4.08 17.03 -25.88
C SER A 837 4.39 15.85 -26.81
N GLU A 838 5.58 15.28 -26.68
CA GLU A 838 6.00 14.15 -27.51
C GLU A 838 5.18 12.88 -27.26
N ILE A 839 4.78 12.64 -26.01
CA ILE A 839 3.88 11.54 -25.67
C ILE A 839 2.51 11.73 -26.34
N TYR A 840 1.99 12.96 -26.38
CA TYR A 840 0.75 13.27 -27.07
C TYR A 840 0.87 13.08 -28.60
N ARG A 841 1.98 13.52 -29.22
CA ARG A 841 2.24 13.28 -30.66
C ARG A 841 2.23 11.78 -30.98
N CYS A 842 3.02 11.01 -30.25
CA CYS A 842 3.10 9.55 -30.42
C CYS A 842 1.74 8.88 -30.21
N ALA A 843 0.97 9.30 -29.21
CA ALA A 843 -0.38 8.79 -28.99
C ALA A 843 -1.31 9.10 -30.18
N ARG A 844 -1.25 10.32 -30.72
CA ARG A 844 -2.03 10.74 -31.90
C ARG A 844 -1.67 9.95 -33.16
N GLU A 845 -0.41 9.56 -33.33
CA GLU A 845 0.00 8.69 -34.43
C GLU A 845 -0.54 7.26 -34.30
N ILE A 846 -0.59 6.73 -33.06
CA ILE A 846 -1.15 5.39 -32.80
C ILE A 846 -2.69 5.39 -32.97
N TRP A 847 -3.34 6.49 -32.55
CA TRP A 847 -4.77 6.72 -32.68
C TRP A 847 -5.06 8.02 -33.46
N PRO A 848 -5.02 7.95 -34.81
CA PRO A 848 -5.35 9.07 -35.66
C PRO A 848 -6.75 9.61 -35.39
N GLU A 849 -6.95 10.89 -35.70
CA GLU A 849 -8.23 11.56 -35.51
C GLU A 849 -9.36 10.89 -36.31
N SER A 850 -10.46 10.61 -35.63
CA SER A 850 -11.68 10.09 -36.25
C SER A 850 -12.92 10.68 -35.58
N GLU A 851 -13.92 11.05 -36.39
CA GLU A 851 -15.24 11.45 -35.91
C GLU A 851 -15.91 10.32 -35.12
N ALA A 852 -15.71 9.06 -35.54
CA ALA A 852 -16.25 7.88 -34.88
C ALA A 852 -15.69 7.68 -33.44
N SER A 853 -14.55 8.31 -33.13
CA SER A 853 -13.90 8.21 -31.83
C SER A 853 -14.07 9.46 -30.96
N VAL A 854 -14.93 10.42 -31.34
CA VAL A 854 -15.18 11.65 -30.57
C VAL A 854 -15.57 11.41 -29.12
N ALA A 855 -16.41 10.41 -28.86
CA ALA A 855 -16.89 10.06 -27.51
C ALA A 855 -16.00 9.02 -26.81
N VAL A 856 -14.79 8.78 -27.34
CA VAL A 856 -13.86 7.75 -26.85
C VAL A 856 -12.68 8.44 -26.17
N SER A 857 -12.26 7.87 -25.04
CA SER A 857 -11.02 8.25 -24.37
C SER A 857 -10.04 7.09 -24.37
N VAL A 858 -8.75 7.40 -24.56
CA VAL A 858 -7.64 6.43 -24.54
C VAL A 858 -6.69 6.77 -23.41
N HIS A 859 -6.23 5.76 -22.67
CA HIS A 859 -5.30 5.92 -21.56
C HIS A 859 -3.87 5.67 -22.04
N VAL A 860 -3.01 6.68 -21.90
CA VAL A 860 -1.58 6.58 -22.18
C VAL A 860 -0.85 6.57 -20.85
N ARG A 861 -0.41 5.38 -20.43
CA ARG A 861 0.21 5.15 -19.13
C ARG A 861 1.70 5.47 -19.15
N ILE A 862 2.13 6.37 -18.28
CA ILE A 862 3.54 6.81 -18.19
C ILE A 862 4.24 6.34 -16.92
N ASP A 863 3.77 5.22 -16.35
CA ASP A 863 4.27 4.62 -15.10
C ASP A 863 5.80 4.53 -15.02
N THR A 864 6.46 4.20 -16.13
CA THR A 864 7.91 3.97 -16.17
C THR A 864 8.73 5.24 -16.06
N ILE A 865 8.15 6.40 -16.39
CA ILE A 865 8.85 7.69 -16.39
C ILE A 865 8.32 8.68 -15.35
N LYS A 866 7.16 8.42 -14.73
CA LYS A 866 6.46 9.37 -13.83
C LYS A 866 7.33 9.97 -12.70
N GLY A 867 8.30 9.22 -12.19
CA GLY A 867 9.20 9.67 -11.13
C GLY A 867 10.67 9.81 -11.56
N LEU A 868 10.97 9.64 -12.85
CA LEU A 868 12.34 9.75 -13.35
C LEU A 868 12.72 11.22 -13.52
N ALA A 869 13.98 11.54 -13.24
CA ALA A 869 14.57 12.82 -13.62
C ALA A 869 14.83 12.84 -15.14
N ILE A 870 14.85 14.01 -15.77
CA ILE A 870 15.12 14.16 -17.21
C ILE A 870 16.46 13.52 -17.57
N ARG A 871 17.49 13.67 -16.72
CA ARG A 871 18.79 13.01 -16.90
C ARG A 871 18.68 11.48 -16.99
N ASP A 872 17.78 10.87 -16.21
CA ASP A 872 17.62 9.41 -16.19
C ASP A 872 16.90 8.93 -17.47
N ILE A 873 15.96 9.72 -17.98
CA ILE A 873 15.29 9.48 -19.27
C ILE A 873 16.31 9.59 -20.41
N GLN A 874 17.17 10.61 -20.36
CA GLN A 874 18.26 10.82 -21.32
C GLN A 874 19.31 9.71 -21.27
N ASP A 875 19.68 9.23 -20.08
CA ASP A 875 20.68 8.18 -19.89
C ASP A 875 20.29 6.84 -20.52
N VAL A 876 18.99 6.59 -20.69
CA VAL A 876 18.51 5.45 -21.48
C VAL A 876 18.89 5.60 -22.95
N LEU A 877 18.71 6.79 -23.52
CA LEU A 877 19.03 7.11 -24.91
C LEU A 877 20.53 7.07 -25.20
N THR A 878 21.37 7.40 -24.20
CA THR A 878 22.84 7.33 -24.34
C THR A 878 23.38 5.90 -24.28
N ARG A 879 22.64 4.97 -23.63
CA ARG A 879 22.96 3.54 -23.60
C ARG A 879 22.49 2.78 -24.84
N GLY A 880 21.85 3.45 -25.80
CA GLY A 880 21.32 2.86 -27.02
C GLY A 880 19.95 2.18 -26.85
N ASP A 881 19.30 2.33 -25.70
CA ASP A 881 17.91 1.96 -25.52
C ASP A 881 17.00 3.11 -25.99
N LEU A 882 15.74 2.81 -26.28
CA LEU A 882 14.72 3.75 -26.73
C LEU A 882 13.56 3.82 -25.74
N TRP A 883 12.82 4.92 -25.78
CA TRP A 883 11.51 5.03 -25.15
C TRP A 883 10.42 4.92 -26.21
N LEU A 884 9.46 4.04 -26.00
CA LEU A 884 8.36 3.79 -26.92
C LEU A 884 7.03 4.09 -26.25
N VAL A 885 6.04 4.54 -27.03
CA VAL A 885 4.62 4.41 -26.71
C VAL A 885 4.12 3.15 -27.40
N THR A 886 3.81 2.10 -26.65
CA THR A 886 3.36 0.82 -27.20
C THR A 886 1.85 0.66 -26.99
N LYS A 887 1.10 0.39 -28.06
CA LYS A 887 -0.33 0.06 -27.97
C LYS A 887 -0.49 -1.34 -27.36
N HIS A 888 -1.22 -1.44 -26.26
CA HIS A 888 -1.51 -2.72 -25.61
C HIS A 888 -2.91 -3.25 -25.95
N ASN A 889 -3.90 -2.36 -26.04
CA ASN A 889 -5.25 -2.67 -26.52
C ASN A 889 -5.85 -1.42 -27.19
N GLU A 890 -7.12 -1.47 -27.58
CA GLU A 890 -7.78 -0.35 -28.28
C GLU A 890 -7.96 0.90 -27.41
N SER A 891 -7.95 0.74 -26.08
CA SER A 891 -8.16 1.81 -25.10
C SER A 891 -6.89 2.21 -24.33
N GLU A 892 -5.77 1.50 -24.48
CA GLU A 892 -4.59 1.71 -23.64
C GLU A 892 -3.25 1.57 -24.39
N ALA A 893 -2.34 2.51 -24.08
CA ALA A 893 -0.93 2.46 -24.41
C ALA A 893 -0.06 2.62 -23.17
N PHE A 894 1.20 2.19 -23.27
CA PHE A 894 2.19 2.30 -22.22
C PHE A 894 3.46 2.95 -22.78
N VAL A 895 4.00 3.93 -22.06
CA VAL A 895 5.38 4.36 -22.26
C VAL A 895 6.29 3.31 -21.64
N GLU A 896 7.25 2.81 -22.40
CA GLU A 896 8.14 1.76 -21.94
C GLU A 896 9.54 1.87 -22.54
N ARG A 897 10.54 1.46 -21.75
CA ARG A 897 11.90 1.29 -22.26
C ARG A 897 11.97 0.08 -23.17
N ALA A 898 12.61 0.23 -24.32
CA ALA A 898 12.85 -0.85 -25.27
C ALA A 898 14.30 -0.87 -25.73
N SER A 899 14.93 -2.05 -25.60
CA SER A 899 16.17 -2.33 -26.30
C SER A 899 15.88 -2.68 -27.76
N HIS A 900 16.92 -2.66 -28.61
CA HIS A 900 16.81 -3.07 -30.02
C HIS A 900 16.18 -4.46 -30.17
N GLY A 901 16.50 -5.39 -29.25
CA GLY A 901 15.92 -6.74 -29.26
C GLY A 901 14.42 -6.75 -28.96
N LYS A 902 13.94 -5.85 -28.09
CA LYS A 902 12.50 -5.70 -27.81
C LYS A 902 11.79 -5.05 -29.00
N LEU A 903 12.38 -4.00 -29.59
CA LEU A 903 11.86 -3.35 -30.79
C LEU A 903 11.65 -4.35 -31.94
N ASN A 904 12.67 -5.18 -32.21
CA ASN A 904 12.58 -6.23 -33.22
C ASN A 904 11.45 -7.24 -32.94
N ARG A 905 11.17 -7.54 -31.67
CA ARG A 905 10.03 -8.40 -31.31
C ARG A 905 8.69 -7.72 -31.59
N LEU A 906 8.54 -6.45 -31.22
CA LEU A 906 7.32 -5.68 -31.47
C LEU A 906 7.01 -5.58 -32.98
N VAL A 907 8.04 -5.33 -33.79
CA VAL A 907 7.93 -5.32 -35.26
C VAL A 907 7.50 -6.70 -35.78
N ARG A 908 8.14 -7.78 -35.31
CA ARG A 908 7.79 -9.16 -35.72
C ARG A 908 6.38 -9.58 -35.30
N SER A 909 5.89 -9.11 -34.16
CA SER A 909 4.53 -9.38 -33.70
C SER A 909 3.49 -8.44 -34.28
N CYS A 910 3.87 -7.54 -35.19
CA CYS A 910 3.01 -6.50 -35.76
C CYS A 910 2.28 -5.66 -34.69
N GLN A 911 2.90 -5.48 -33.52
CA GLN A 911 2.34 -4.66 -32.46
C GLN A 911 2.54 -3.19 -32.82
N LYS A 912 1.49 -2.35 -32.71
CA LYS A 912 1.59 -0.92 -32.98
C LYS A 912 2.37 -0.23 -31.85
N PHE A 913 3.37 0.56 -32.20
CA PHE A 913 4.12 1.41 -31.28
C PHE A 913 4.63 2.66 -32.00
N GLN A 914 5.03 3.67 -31.23
CA GLN A 914 5.79 4.82 -31.71
C GLN A 914 7.01 5.08 -30.85
N VAL A 915 8.09 5.58 -31.45
CA VAL A 915 9.31 5.96 -30.75
C VAL A 915 9.17 7.40 -30.29
N LEU A 916 9.41 7.68 -29.00
CA LEU A 916 9.43 9.05 -28.52
C LEU A 916 10.66 9.77 -29.08
N ASP A 917 10.48 10.82 -29.88
CA ASP A 917 11.58 11.65 -30.35
C ASP A 917 12.06 12.60 -29.25
N LEU A 918 13.01 12.11 -28.48
CA LEU A 918 13.65 12.83 -27.38
C LEU A 918 15.03 13.38 -27.78
N GLY A 919 15.27 13.61 -29.08
CA GLY A 919 16.54 14.12 -29.60
C GLY A 919 16.98 15.42 -28.93
N PHE A 920 16.01 16.28 -28.60
CA PHE A 920 16.24 17.56 -27.92
C PHE A 920 16.86 17.44 -26.52
N LEU A 921 16.75 16.30 -25.85
CA LEU A 921 17.43 16.08 -24.57
C LEU A 921 18.95 15.95 -24.75
N ARG A 922 19.43 15.56 -25.94
CA ARG A 922 20.87 15.44 -26.23
C ARG A 922 21.55 16.79 -26.41
N GLU A 923 20.83 17.77 -26.93
CA GLU A 923 21.33 19.12 -27.21
C GLU A 923 21.59 19.92 -25.92
N SER A 924 20.86 19.61 -24.85
CA SER A 924 20.94 20.33 -23.56
C SER A 924 22.23 20.09 -22.77
N ARG A 925 23.16 19.23 -23.22
CA ARG A 925 24.46 18.99 -22.55
C ARG A 925 25.52 20.07 -22.83
N ASN A 926 25.30 20.92 -23.83
CA ASN A 926 26.27 21.94 -24.26
C ASN A 926 26.05 23.32 -23.61
N ILE A 927 25.22 23.40 -22.56
CA ILE A 927 24.94 24.64 -21.80
C ILE A 927 25.29 24.42 -20.34
#